data_AF-A0A7C7C2T0-F1
#
_entry.id   AF-A0A7C7C2T0-F1
#
_cell.length_a   1.000
_cell.length_b   1.000
_cell.length_c   1.000
_cell.angle_alpha   90.00
_cell.angle_beta   90.00
_cell.angle_gamma   90.00
#
_symmetry.space_group_name_H-M   'P 1'
#
loop_
_entity.id
_entity.type
_entity.pdbx_description
1 polymer ?
#
loop_
_entity_poly.entity_id
_entity_poly.type
_entity_poly.pdbx_seq_one_letter_code
_entity_poly.pdbx_strand_id
1 'polypeptide(L)'
;MSKIAITGGLGYIGTQLCKLYASEILDNEITIIDNRFLPERVKELITWGFRYECCDILDKKKIAKLLHDVDIVYHLAGVTDVSYVKSQSSEKIDNLIEQVGIYGSRNVINSIPNSAKIIFPSTHVIYEGFEEATFDITEDVKPCPVLAYSKGKTWTERDLQDSNKDYTVVRLGSAYGYGGDSMRVGIMPNLFSKITATNGLLKLFSGGIQQKCLISVHDVARCMKFMAERNGISRETFNLSNENMTVKQVAEICREVFPSVEIIETDDEIPNEGYTLSNKKLLDSGFRLEYNIEDSIKEMINIWSGRQEKNRKELEYKFSGGKEFIDDRGRITNYELPESVNWIGWIESKKDTIRANHYHPIQEQKCLLVSGKYISVFKDLKDPDACITTQIIEPGDIVVTKPNVAHTMVFVEDSLVLNLVNGEREHENYGKHTIPYVLVDDVLKEELLQNHKFHCRVCSGTKLEPVISLGMSPLANNLLKSDEDIDKLYPLQMNFCPNCYNCQLSHIVNREKMFDNYLYCSSTTESFRDHFNNFAEVLIDRFNLDESSFVLDIGSNDGILLKALKEKEVYAIGIEPAGNLSDAANLNELPTVHGYFEDASVVSKIDRKADVVTALNVFAHSDNLKQITYNAFSVLKPGGQFVIEVQYILNTLKDVTFDNIYHEHYNYWSVLSLHRFFESLDLQICHIEYVETHGGSIRVYIGSKNVSIDPSVAKFMQEELAYGLDKIEPYKKFAEKVLERKKYALGIVKSLKINGKKIVGYGSPAKATTVLNYFGIDNKFIDYIIEDNEMKHGRILPGVRIPIVSKNIAIDSPPDSIIVLAWNFFNYIKKNNQDLLKMGCKFITLNS
;
A
#
# COMPACT_ATOMS: atom_id res chain seq x y z
N MET A 1 -4.00 -46.64 26.25
CA MET A 1 -3.31 -45.92 25.18
C MET A 1 -3.51 -46.72 23.91
N SER A 2 -4.26 -46.17 22.94
CA SER A 2 -4.52 -46.86 21.67
C SER A 2 -3.44 -46.53 20.65
N LYS A 3 -3.10 -47.52 19.82
CA LYS A 3 -2.16 -47.36 18.71
C LYS A 3 -2.92 -47.06 17.42
N ILE A 4 -2.73 -45.85 16.90
CA ILE A 4 -3.46 -45.35 15.74
C ILE A 4 -2.48 -45.13 14.58
N ALA A 5 -2.83 -45.64 13.40
CA ALA A 5 -2.09 -45.33 12.17
C ALA A 5 -2.96 -44.54 11.19
N ILE A 6 -2.41 -43.45 10.64
CA ILE A 6 -3.07 -42.64 9.62
C ILE A 6 -2.23 -42.70 8.35
N THR A 7 -2.70 -43.45 7.35
CA THR A 7 -2.07 -43.43 6.02
C THR A 7 -2.59 -42.24 5.22
N GLY A 8 -1.74 -41.54 4.47
CA GLY A 8 -2.12 -40.32 3.74
C GLY A 8 -2.33 -39.10 4.64
N GLY A 9 -1.63 -39.04 5.78
CA GLY A 9 -1.85 -38.00 6.80
C GLY A 9 -1.47 -36.57 6.38
N LEU A 10 -0.66 -36.39 5.32
CA LEU A 10 -0.41 -35.07 4.74
C LEU A 10 -1.46 -34.69 3.67
N GLY A 11 -2.48 -35.54 3.47
CA GLY A 11 -3.57 -35.32 2.53
C GLY A 11 -4.62 -34.37 3.08
N TYR A 12 -5.61 -34.05 2.23
CA TYR A 12 -6.65 -33.06 2.55
C TYR A 12 -7.47 -33.46 3.81
N ILE A 13 -7.96 -34.71 3.86
CA ILE A 13 -8.68 -35.24 5.04
C ILE A 13 -7.71 -35.55 6.18
N GLY A 14 -6.57 -36.17 5.86
CA GLY A 14 -5.57 -36.59 6.85
C GLY A 14 -5.06 -35.43 7.70
N THR A 15 -4.82 -34.27 7.08
CA THR A 15 -4.41 -33.05 7.76
C THR A 15 -5.42 -32.60 8.82
N GLN A 16 -6.71 -32.64 8.50
CA GLN A 16 -7.77 -32.27 9.45
C GLN A 16 -7.90 -33.32 10.57
N LEU A 17 -7.74 -34.61 10.24
CA LEU A 17 -7.75 -35.67 11.24
C LEU A 17 -6.57 -35.57 12.22
N CYS A 18 -5.37 -35.25 11.73
CA CYS A 18 -4.21 -35.00 12.58
C CYS A 18 -4.45 -33.83 13.54
N LYS A 19 -5.10 -32.74 13.08
CA LYS A 19 -5.46 -31.60 13.95
C LYS A 19 -6.43 -32.01 15.06
N LEU A 20 -7.42 -32.86 14.77
CA LEU A 20 -8.36 -33.37 15.77
C LEU A 20 -7.70 -34.27 16.82
N TYR A 21 -6.63 -34.97 16.47
CA TYR A 21 -5.88 -35.82 17.37
C TYR A 21 -4.73 -35.11 18.11
N ALA A 22 -4.37 -33.89 17.71
CA ALA A 22 -3.24 -33.16 18.29
C ALA A 22 -3.42 -32.93 19.81
N SER A 23 -4.65 -32.77 20.29
CA SER A 23 -4.96 -32.63 21.73
C SER A 23 -4.95 -33.94 22.52
N GLU A 24 -4.85 -35.10 21.85
CA GLU A 24 -5.01 -36.43 22.45
C GLU A 24 -3.75 -37.29 22.30
N ILE A 25 -2.62 -36.67 21.97
CA ILE A 25 -1.34 -37.35 21.76
C ILE A 25 -0.76 -37.94 23.05
N LEU A 26 -1.21 -37.46 24.21
CA LEU A 26 -0.82 -38.03 25.52
C LEU A 26 -1.55 -39.33 25.82
N ASP A 27 -2.73 -39.54 25.22
CA ASP A 27 -3.59 -40.70 25.47
C ASP A 27 -3.44 -41.79 24.40
N ASN A 28 -2.81 -41.46 23.26
CA ASN A 28 -2.69 -42.33 22.09
C ASN A 28 -1.28 -42.29 21.47
N GLU A 29 -0.81 -43.43 20.98
CA GLU A 29 0.39 -43.50 20.16
C GLU A 29 -0.02 -43.42 18.68
N ILE A 30 0.26 -42.29 18.02
CA ILE A 30 -0.23 -42.02 16.67
C ILE A 30 0.91 -41.95 15.66
N THR A 31 0.87 -42.85 14.67
CA THR A 31 1.83 -42.92 13.56
C THR A 31 1.21 -42.44 12.26
N ILE A 32 1.80 -41.41 11.68
CA ILE A 32 1.44 -40.83 10.38
C ILE A 32 2.32 -41.46 9.30
N ILE A 33 1.68 -42.02 8.27
CA ILE A 33 2.34 -42.70 7.16
C ILE A 33 1.96 -41.98 5.86
N ASP A 34 2.92 -41.41 5.15
CA ASP A 34 2.69 -40.76 3.84
C ASP A 34 3.92 -40.96 2.95
N ASN A 35 3.75 -40.98 1.63
CA ASN A 35 4.87 -41.14 0.70
C ASN A 35 5.52 -39.80 0.33
N ARG A 36 4.89 -38.68 0.70
CA ARG A 36 5.47 -37.34 0.57
C ARG A 36 6.37 -37.04 1.76
N PHE A 37 7.25 -36.05 1.61
CA PHE A 37 7.96 -35.46 2.74
C PHE A 37 7.91 -33.95 2.58
N LEU A 38 7.03 -33.31 3.35
CA LEU A 38 6.87 -31.85 3.36
C LEU A 38 7.52 -31.33 4.64
N PRO A 39 8.76 -30.77 4.60
CA PRO A 39 9.57 -30.53 5.79
C PRO A 39 8.84 -29.76 6.90
N GLU A 40 8.18 -28.65 6.56
CA GLU A 40 7.42 -27.84 7.53
C GLU A 40 6.25 -28.60 8.15
N ARG A 41 5.50 -29.35 7.33
CA ARG A 41 4.35 -30.13 7.80
C ARG A 41 4.76 -31.32 8.65
N VAL A 42 5.84 -32.00 8.28
CA VAL A 42 6.42 -33.10 9.06
C VAL A 42 6.95 -32.57 10.40
N LYS A 43 7.63 -31.42 10.38
CA LYS A 43 8.09 -30.74 11.60
C LYS A 43 6.93 -30.37 12.51
N GLU A 44 5.84 -29.83 11.97
CA GLU A 44 4.63 -29.52 12.73
C GLU A 44 4.03 -30.77 13.38
N LEU A 45 3.87 -31.86 12.61
CA LEU A 45 3.35 -33.13 13.14
C LEU A 45 4.25 -33.68 14.27
N ILE A 46 5.57 -33.68 14.09
CA ILE A 46 6.51 -34.12 15.13
C ILE A 46 6.42 -33.21 16.36
N THR A 47 6.23 -31.90 16.17
CA THR A 47 6.07 -30.92 17.26
C THR A 47 4.77 -31.16 18.04
N TRP A 48 3.70 -31.56 17.36
CA TRP A 48 2.46 -32.01 18.00
C TRP A 48 2.60 -33.38 18.69
N GLY A 49 3.74 -34.06 18.56
CA GLY A 49 4.03 -35.35 19.19
C GLY A 49 3.69 -36.57 18.33
N PHE A 50 3.30 -36.40 17.08
CA PHE A 50 3.06 -37.52 16.17
C PHE A 50 4.37 -38.19 15.73
N ARG A 51 4.34 -39.51 15.58
CA ARG A 51 5.40 -40.22 14.86
C ARG A 51 5.15 -40.11 13.36
N TYR A 52 6.16 -39.71 12.60
CA TYR A 52 6.07 -39.60 11.14
C TYR A 52 6.94 -40.64 10.44
N GLU A 53 6.38 -41.35 9.47
CA GLU A 53 7.08 -42.35 8.67
C GLU A 53 6.85 -42.09 7.17
N CYS A 54 7.92 -41.71 6.47
CA CYS A 54 7.90 -41.53 5.02
C CYS A 54 7.90 -42.91 4.34
N CYS A 55 6.73 -43.40 3.95
CA CYS A 55 6.56 -44.73 3.39
C CYS A 55 5.44 -44.75 2.34
N ASP A 56 5.73 -45.38 1.20
CA ASP A 56 4.70 -45.70 0.22
C ASP A 56 3.94 -46.96 0.64
N ILE A 57 2.61 -46.96 0.48
CA ILE A 57 1.76 -48.11 0.80
C ILE A 57 2.02 -49.32 -0.10
N LEU A 58 2.73 -49.13 -1.21
CA LEU A 58 3.23 -50.20 -2.07
C LEU A 58 4.43 -50.95 -1.46
N ASP A 59 5.14 -50.38 -0.48
CA ASP A 59 6.21 -51.08 0.25
C ASP A 59 5.61 -52.03 1.31
N LYS A 60 5.22 -53.22 0.84
CA LYS A 60 4.58 -54.25 1.66
C LYS A 60 5.36 -54.60 2.93
N LYS A 61 6.70 -54.61 2.89
CA LYS A 61 7.51 -54.99 4.06
C LYS A 61 7.46 -53.92 5.14
N LYS A 62 7.59 -52.64 4.76
CA LYS A 62 7.51 -51.54 5.72
C LYS A 62 6.10 -51.37 6.27
N ILE A 63 5.08 -51.44 5.41
CA ILE A 63 3.67 -51.36 5.85
C ILE A 63 3.32 -52.47 6.83
N ALA A 64 3.75 -53.72 6.57
CA ALA A 64 3.59 -54.82 7.51
C ALA A 64 4.24 -54.53 8.87
N LYS A 65 5.43 -53.93 8.89
CA LYS A 65 6.11 -53.55 10.14
C LYS A 65 5.39 -52.41 10.88
N LEU A 66 4.93 -51.39 10.16
CA LEU A 66 4.29 -50.21 10.75
C LEU A 66 2.88 -50.48 11.27
N LEU A 67 2.19 -51.47 10.71
CA LEU A 67 0.78 -51.75 11.04
C LEU A 67 0.58 -53.02 11.87
N HIS A 68 1.63 -53.76 12.26
CA HIS A 68 1.48 -55.09 12.89
C HIS A 68 0.79 -55.10 14.27
N ASP A 69 0.76 -53.98 14.98
CA ASP A 69 0.30 -53.87 16.37
C ASP A 69 -0.63 -52.67 16.60
N VAL A 70 -1.25 -52.17 15.54
CA VAL A 70 -2.19 -51.03 15.59
C VAL A 70 -3.59 -51.49 16.02
N ASP A 71 -4.29 -50.63 16.75
CA ASP A 71 -5.70 -50.83 17.14
C ASP A 71 -6.66 -50.21 16.12
N ILE A 72 -6.30 -49.05 15.56
CA ILE A 72 -7.12 -48.30 14.61
C ILE A 72 -6.27 -47.88 13.42
N VAL A 73 -6.80 -48.06 12.20
CA VAL A 73 -6.18 -47.55 10.98
C VAL A 73 -7.13 -46.66 10.20
N TYR A 74 -6.72 -45.41 9.95
CA TYR A 74 -7.35 -44.53 8.99
C TYR A 74 -6.65 -44.68 7.64
N HIS A 75 -7.31 -45.37 6.71
CA HIS A 75 -6.73 -45.62 5.40
C HIS A 75 -7.08 -44.51 4.40
N LEU A 76 -6.38 -43.37 4.48
CA LEU A 76 -6.63 -42.18 3.64
C LEU A 76 -5.66 -42.05 2.46
N ALA A 77 -4.65 -42.92 2.37
CA ALA A 77 -3.69 -42.92 1.26
C ALA A 77 -4.40 -43.29 -0.06
N GLY A 78 -4.12 -42.49 -1.10
CA GLY A 78 -4.67 -42.68 -2.44
C GLY A 78 -4.23 -41.54 -3.36
N VAL A 79 -4.43 -41.73 -4.67
CA VAL A 79 -4.12 -40.71 -5.68
C VAL A 79 -5.22 -39.63 -5.64
N THR A 80 -4.82 -38.36 -5.51
CA THR A 80 -5.74 -37.21 -5.35
C THR A 80 -6.03 -36.46 -6.64
N ASP A 81 -5.19 -36.63 -7.67
CA ASP A 81 -5.41 -36.09 -9.01
C ASP A 81 -6.07 -37.16 -9.89
N VAL A 82 -7.38 -37.01 -10.12
CA VAL A 82 -8.22 -38.03 -10.75
C VAL A 82 -9.08 -37.38 -11.83
N SER A 83 -9.23 -38.09 -12.95
CA SER A 83 -10.04 -37.65 -14.08
C SER A 83 -11.51 -37.49 -13.68
N TYR A 84 -12.19 -36.46 -14.20
CA TYR A 84 -13.62 -36.22 -13.97
C TYR A 84 -14.50 -36.67 -15.15
N VAL A 85 -13.90 -36.91 -16.31
CA VAL A 85 -14.53 -37.42 -17.53
C VAL A 85 -13.58 -38.39 -18.24
N LYS A 86 -14.12 -39.31 -19.05
CA LYS A 86 -13.32 -40.30 -19.80
C LYS A 86 -12.31 -39.67 -20.76
N SER A 87 -12.58 -38.48 -21.29
CA SER A 87 -11.66 -37.78 -22.19
C SER A 87 -10.41 -37.23 -21.49
N GLN A 88 -10.40 -37.14 -20.15
CA GLN A 88 -9.25 -36.69 -19.35
C GLN A 88 -8.37 -37.84 -18.85
N SER A 89 -8.79 -39.10 -18.99
CA SER A 89 -7.99 -40.25 -18.54
C SER A 89 -6.80 -40.52 -19.45
N SER A 90 -5.68 -40.91 -18.85
CA SER A 90 -4.53 -41.48 -19.57
C SER A 90 -4.19 -42.83 -18.96
N GLU A 91 -3.76 -43.77 -19.80
CA GLU A 91 -3.41 -45.13 -19.38
C GLU A 91 -2.37 -45.15 -18.24
N LYS A 92 -1.46 -44.17 -18.22
CA LYS A 92 -0.44 -44.04 -17.17
C LYS A 92 -1.03 -43.62 -15.81
N ILE A 93 -1.99 -42.69 -15.80
CA ILE A 93 -2.64 -42.21 -14.57
C ILE A 93 -3.60 -43.28 -14.03
N ASP A 94 -4.38 -43.91 -14.91
CA ASP A 94 -5.31 -44.97 -14.52
C ASP A 94 -4.57 -46.18 -13.91
N ASN A 95 -3.45 -46.58 -14.50
CA ASN A 95 -2.60 -47.63 -13.93
C ASN A 95 -2.04 -47.26 -12.54
N LEU A 96 -1.66 -46.00 -12.32
CA LEU A 96 -1.19 -45.54 -11.01
C LEU A 96 -2.32 -45.55 -9.97
N ILE A 97 -3.52 -45.07 -10.36
CA ILE A 97 -4.72 -45.09 -9.52
C ILE A 97 -5.07 -46.52 -9.13
N GLU A 98 -5.03 -47.47 -10.08
CA GLU A 98 -5.28 -48.88 -9.81
C GLU A 98 -4.21 -49.47 -8.89
N GLN A 99 -2.93 -49.18 -9.14
CA GLN A 99 -1.84 -49.72 -8.35
C GLN A 99 -1.92 -49.30 -6.88
N VAL A 100 -2.04 -48.00 -6.64
CA VAL A 100 -2.11 -47.45 -5.28
C VAL A 100 -3.46 -47.79 -4.64
N GLY A 101 -4.56 -47.60 -5.37
CA GLY A 101 -5.92 -47.74 -4.86
C GLY A 101 -6.39 -49.17 -4.62
N ILE A 102 -5.81 -50.17 -5.30
CA ILE A 102 -6.14 -51.60 -5.11
C ILE A 102 -4.97 -52.32 -4.42
N TYR A 103 -3.80 -52.40 -5.05
CA TYR A 103 -2.69 -53.19 -4.47
C TYR A 103 -2.12 -52.53 -3.21
N GLY A 104 -2.01 -51.20 -3.18
CA GLY A 104 -1.61 -50.46 -1.99
C GLY A 104 -2.61 -50.65 -0.84
N SER A 105 -3.91 -50.53 -1.12
CA SER A 105 -4.96 -50.80 -0.12
C SER A 105 -4.94 -52.25 0.38
N ARG A 106 -4.73 -53.24 -0.49
CA ARG A 106 -4.55 -54.64 -0.10
C ARG A 106 -3.34 -54.84 0.82
N ASN A 107 -2.24 -54.14 0.59
CA ASN A 107 -1.10 -54.22 1.50
C ASN A 107 -1.50 -53.76 2.91
N VAL A 108 -2.19 -52.62 3.02
CA VAL A 108 -2.69 -52.11 4.32
C VAL A 108 -3.65 -53.11 4.98
N ILE A 109 -4.67 -53.58 4.26
CA ILE A 109 -5.67 -54.53 4.79
C ILE A 109 -5.02 -55.82 5.27
N ASN A 110 -4.04 -56.35 4.52
CA ASN A 110 -3.36 -57.60 4.89
C ASN A 110 -2.35 -57.43 6.04
N SER A 111 -1.91 -56.20 6.32
CA SER A 111 -0.88 -55.90 7.31
C SER A 111 -1.40 -55.56 8.71
N ILE A 112 -2.67 -55.20 8.85
CA ILE A 112 -3.28 -54.89 10.16
C ILE A 112 -3.66 -56.18 10.93
N PRO A 113 -3.71 -56.18 12.27
CA PRO A 113 -4.30 -57.25 13.08
C PRO A 113 -5.77 -57.51 12.73
N ASN A 114 -6.30 -58.70 13.05
CA ASN A 114 -7.75 -58.95 12.92
C ASN A 114 -8.57 -58.20 13.99
N SER A 115 -7.96 -57.88 15.13
CA SER A 115 -8.55 -57.07 16.19
C SER A 115 -8.57 -55.57 15.87
N ALA A 116 -7.83 -55.14 14.83
CA ALA A 116 -7.73 -53.75 14.46
C ALA A 116 -8.95 -53.32 13.65
N LYS A 117 -9.42 -52.09 13.88
CA LYS A 117 -10.51 -51.48 13.12
C LYS A 117 -9.95 -50.57 12.03
N ILE A 118 -10.38 -50.78 10.79
CA ILE A 118 -9.98 -49.95 9.64
C ILE A 118 -11.11 -49.05 9.16
N ILE A 119 -10.85 -47.73 9.10
CA ILE A 119 -11.78 -46.74 8.58
C ILE A 119 -11.31 -46.34 7.17
N PHE A 120 -12.18 -46.55 6.19
CA PHE A 120 -11.87 -46.33 4.78
C PHE A 120 -12.80 -45.30 4.14
N PRO A 121 -12.27 -44.20 3.56
CA PRO A 121 -13.07 -43.27 2.76
C PRO A 121 -13.27 -43.83 1.35
N SER A 122 -14.52 -44.13 1.04
CA SER A 122 -15.00 -44.32 -0.33
C SER A 122 -15.62 -43.02 -0.85
N THR A 123 -16.36 -43.07 -1.95
CA THR A 123 -16.83 -41.89 -2.67
C THR A 123 -18.21 -42.09 -3.27
N HIS A 124 -19.02 -41.04 -3.34
CA HIS A 124 -20.26 -41.02 -4.13
C HIS A 124 -20.03 -41.32 -5.61
N VAL A 125 -18.83 -41.08 -6.15
CA VAL A 125 -18.49 -41.29 -7.58
C VAL A 125 -18.60 -42.76 -8.02
N ILE A 126 -18.72 -43.71 -7.08
CA ILE A 126 -19.01 -45.10 -7.40
C ILE A 126 -20.38 -45.34 -8.05
N TYR A 127 -21.27 -44.34 -8.09
CA TYR A 127 -22.57 -44.39 -8.76
C TYR A 127 -22.61 -43.67 -10.10
N GLU A 128 -21.47 -43.18 -10.60
CA GLU A 128 -21.41 -42.37 -11.83
C GLU A 128 -21.90 -43.07 -13.10
N GLY A 129 -22.02 -44.40 -13.11
CA GLY A 129 -22.52 -45.18 -14.24
C GLY A 129 -24.04 -45.25 -14.35
N PHE A 130 -24.79 -44.58 -13.47
CA PHE A 130 -26.25 -44.48 -13.62
C PHE A 130 -26.62 -43.61 -14.82
N GLU A 131 -27.51 -44.13 -15.68
CA GLU A 131 -27.95 -43.44 -16.90
C GLU A 131 -28.94 -42.29 -16.60
N GLU A 132 -29.68 -42.38 -15.49
CA GLU A 132 -30.65 -41.38 -15.04
C GLU A 132 -30.23 -40.75 -13.70
N ALA A 133 -30.58 -39.48 -13.49
CA ALA A 133 -30.36 -38.79 -12.23
C ALA A 133 -31.07 -39.52 -11.08
N THR A 134 -30.30 -39.93 -10.07
CA THR A 134 -30.82 -40.72 -8.94
C THR A 134 -30.54 -39.98 -7.62
N PHE A 135 -31.57 -39.82 -6.80
CA PHE A 135 -31.52 -39.05 -5.56
C PHE A 135 -31.65 -39.94 -4.32
N ASP A 136 -31.06 -39.49 -3.22
CA ASP A 136 -31.12 -40.11 -1.90
C ASP A 136 -30.71 -41.59 -1.89
N ILE A 137 -29.65 -41.91 -2.64
CA ILE A 137 -29.09 -43.25 -2.74
C ILE A 137 -28.70 -43.74 -1.34
N THR A 138 -29.23 -44.88 -0.93
CA THR A 138 -28.89 -45.57 0.34
C THR A 138 -27.69 -46.49 0.17
N GLU A 139 -27.12 -46.97 1.27
CA GLU A 139 -25.91 -47.81 1.26
C GLU A 139 -26.12 -49.19 0.61
N ASP A 140 -27.37 -49.67 0.56
CA ASP A 140 -27.77 -50.96 -0.02
C ASP A 140 -27.79 -50.97 -1.55
N VAL A 141 -27.78 -49.79 -2.17
CA VAL A 141 -27.75 -49.66 -3.63
C VAL A 141 -26.40 -50.13 -4.16
N LYS A 142 -26.43 -51.00 -5.18
CA LYS A 142 -25.21 -51.55 -5.77
C LYS A 142 -24.41 -50.47 -6.51
N PRO A 143 -23.10 -50.33 -6.25
CA PRO A 143 -22.24 -49.43 -7.00
C PRO A 143 -22.20 -49.74 -8.51
N CYS A 144 -22.06 -48.70 -9.33
CA CYS A 144 -21.88 -48.77 -10.78
C CYS A 144 -20.68 -47.89 -11.23
N PRO A 145 -19.43 -48.28 -10.88
CA PRO A 145 -18.25 -47.45 -11.13
C PRO A 145 -17.75 -47.54 -12.59
N VAL A 146 -17.36 -46.41 -13.18
CA VAL A 146 -16.91 -46.33 -14.58
C VAL A 146 -15.43 -45.96 -14.69
N LEU A 147 -14.99 -44.94 -13.96
CA LEU A 147 -13.62 -44.41 -13.91
C LEU A 147 -12.68 -45.29 -13.07
N ALA A 148 -11.38 -45.22 -13.34
CA ALA A 148 -10.37 -45.98 -12.59
C ALA A 148 -10.42 -45.70 -11.08
N TYR A 149 -10.65 -44.45 -10.69
CA TYR A 149 -10.76 -44.03 -9.30
C TYR A 149 -11.94 -44.69 -8.56
N SER A 150 -13.14 -44.61 -9.13
CA SER A 150 -14.36 -45.18 -8.53
C SER A 150 -14.32 -46.72 -8.52
N LYS A 151 -13.73 -47.32 -9.56
CA LYS A 151 -13.45 -48.76 -9.61
C LYS A 151 -12.51 -49.18 -8.48
N GLY A 152 -11.38 -48.48 -8.31
CA GLY A 152 -10.42 -48.76 -7.24
C GLY A 152 -11.06 -48.70 -5.85
N LYS A 153 -11.88 -47.67 -5.58
CA LYS A 153 -12.62 -47.54 -4.31
C LYS A 153 -13.60 -48.71 -4.10
N THR A 154 -14.37 -49.08 -5.13
CA THR A 154 -15.32 -50.20 -5.07
C THR A 154 -14.62 -51.54 -4.84
N TRP A 155 -13.44 -51.75 -5.43
CA TRP A 155 -12.62 -52.94 -5.18
C TRP A 155 -12.14 -53.02 -3.74
N THR A 156 -11.68 -51.91 -3.17
CA THR A 156 -11.25 -51.88 -1.77
C THR A 156 -12.41 -52.07 -0.80
N GLU A 157 -13.62 -51.55 -1.11
CA GLU A 157 -14.82 -51.90 -0.33
C GLU A 157 -15.08 -53.41 -0.32
N ARG A 158 -14.96 -54.07 -1.48
CA ARG A 158 -15.12 -55.53 -1.59
C ARG A 158 -14.03 -56.29 -0.85
N ASP A 159 -12.76 -55.89 -1.00
CA ASP A 159 -11.65 -56.53 -0.29
C ASP A 159 -11.84 -56.43 1.23
N LEU A 160 -12.39 -55.33 1.75
CA LEU A 160 -12.74 -55.19 3.17
C LEU A 160 -13.92 -56.10 3.57
N GLN A 161 -14.98 -56.16 2.76
CA GLN A 161 -16.13 -57.03 2.96
C GLN A 161 -15.74 -58.51 2.99
N ASP A 162 -14.86 -58.93 2.08
CA ASP A 162 -14.39 -60.31 1.96
C ASP A 162 -13.29 -60.65 2.99
N SER A 163 -12.70 -59.64 3.64
CA SER A 163 -11.73 -59.84 4.71
C SER A 163 -12.38 -60.22 6.04
N ASN A 164 -11.58 -60.72 6.98
CA ASN A 164 -11.97 -60.94 8.38
C ASN A 164 -11.68 -59.73 9.28
N LYS A 165 -11.47 -58.53 8.72
CA LYS A 165 -11.16 -57.31 9.50
C LYS A 165 -12.42 -56.65 10.03
N ASP A 166 -12.31 -55.98 11.17
CA ASP A 166 -13.32 -54.99 11.55
C ASP A 166 -13.12 -53.73 10.70
N TYR A 167 -14.16 -53.27 10.01
CA TYR A 167 -14.06 -52.14 9.11
C TYR A 167 -15.25 -51.20 9.23
N THR A 168 -15.02 -49.96 8.81
CA THR A 168 -16.10 -49.01 8.51
C THR A 168 -15.78 -48.30 7.20
N VAL A 169 -16.66 -48.44 6.22
CA VAL A 169 -16.58 -47.72 4.95
C VAL A 169 -17.43 -46.46 5.06
N VAL A 170 -16.86 -45.32 4.70
CA VAL A 170 -17.57 -44.04 4.66
C VAL A 170 -17.57 -43.53 3.22
N ARG A 171 -18.70 -43.60 2.52
CA ARG A 171 -18.89 -43.10 1.15
C ARG A 171 -19.12 -41.59 1.19
N LEU A 172 -18.13 -40.83 0.73
CA LEU A 172 -18.10 -39.38 0.87
C LEU A 172 -18.80 -38.65 -0.29
N GLY A 173 -19.62 -37.64 0.03
CA GLY A 173 -19.92 -36.55 -0.89
C GLY A 173 -18.66 -35.76 -1.29
N SER A 174 -18.81 -34.76 -2.14
CA SER A 174 -17.69 -33.90 -2.54
C SER A 174 -17.23 -33.02 -1.37
N ALA A 175 -16.01 -33.28 -0.87
CA ALA A 175 -15.48 -32.61 0.31
C ALA A 175 -15.02 -31.17 0.03
N TYR A 176 -15.58 -30.17 0.69
CA TYR A 176 -15.19 -28.75 0.59
C TYR A 176 -14.65 -28.20 1.92
N GLY A 177 -14.08 -26.99 1.89
CA GLY A 177 -13.61 -26.27 3.08
C GLY A 177 -12.11 -25.92 3.03
N TYR A 178 -11.68 -25.04 3.93
CA TYR A 178 -10.30 -24.56 3.93
C TYR A 178 -9.33 -25.59 4.52
N GLY A 179 -8.42 -26.09 3.68
CA GLY A 179 -7.45 -27.14 4.03
C GLY A 179 -6.00 -26.70 4.17
N GLY A 180 -5.72 -25.38 4.07
CA GLY A 180 -4.36 -24.88 3.93
C GLY A 180 -3.70 -25.35 2.62
N ASP A 181 -2.44 -25.79 2.70
CA ASP A 181 -1.65 -26.31 1.58
C ASP A 181 -2.13 -27.68 1.06
N SER A 182 -2.77 -28.47 1.92
CA SER A 182 -3.32 -29.80 1.56
C SER A 182 -4.65 -29.74 0.81
N MET A 183 -5.22 -28.55 0.63
CA MET A 183 -6.56 -28.35 0.09
C MET A 183 -6.67 -28.75 -1.38
N ARG A 184 -7.74 -29.47 -1.73
CA ARG A 184 -8.06 -29.73 -3.14
C ARG A 184 -8.83 -28.53 -3.72
N VAL A 185 -8.09 -27.62 -4.36
CA VAL A 185 -8.65 -26.41 -4.99
C VAL A 185 -9.64 -26.73 -6.09
N GLY A 186 -9.42 -27.81 -6.86
CA GLY A 186 -10.26 -28.17 -8.02
C GLY A 186 -11.67 -28.67 -7.68
N ILE A 187 -12.04 -28.81 -6.40
CA ILE A 187 -13.40 -29.17 -6.00
C ILE A 187 -14.28 -27.93 -6.13
N MET A 188 -15.44 -28.06 -6.77
CA MET A 188 -16.25 -26.92 -7.23
C MET A 188 -16.47 -25.80 -6.19
N PRO A 189 -16.91 -26.05 -4.93
CA PRO A 189 -17.09 -24.96 -3.96
C PRO A 189 -15.78 -24.24 -3.59
N ASN A 190 -14.67 -24.99 -3.52
CA ASN A 190 -13.35 -24.43 -3.25
C ASN A 190 -12.85 -23.59 -4.43
N LEU A 191 -13.04 -24.08 -5.66
CA LEU A 191 -12.65 -23.39 -6.89
C LEU A 191 -13.45 -22.10 -7.07
N PHE A 192 -14.77 -22.15 -6.89
CA PHE A 192 -15.65 -20.98 -7.01
C PHE A 192 -15.30 -19.91 -5.99
N SER A 193 -15.06 -20.32 -4.73
CA SER A 193 -14.58 -19.41 -3.69
C SER A 193 -13.26 -18.73 -4.08
N LYS A 194 -12.33 -19.48 -4.71
CA LYS A 194 -11.04 -18.94 -5.14
C LYS A 194 -11.18 -17.92 -6.27
N ILE A 195 -11.96 -18.26 -7.29
CA ILE A 195 -12.22 -17.37 -8.45
C ILE A 195 -12.90 -16.09 -7.97
N THR A 196 -13.91 -16.23 -7.10
CA THR A 196 -14.67 -15.11 -6.51
C THR A 196 -13.76 -14.18 -5.72
N ALA A 197 -12.88 -14.72 -4.89
CA ALA A 197 -11.93 -13.93 -4.11
C ALA A 197 -10.94 -13.11 -4.97
N THR A 198 -10.75 -13.51 -6.22
CA THR A 198 -9.91 -12.79 -7.21
C THR A 198 -10.73 -11.98 -8.22
N ASN A 199 -12.01 -11.74 -7.95
CA ASN A 199 -12.95 -11.07 -8.86
C ASN A 199 -12.96 -11.65 -10.29
N GLY A 200 -12.86 -12.98 -10.38
CA GLY A 200 -12.87 -13.70 -11.65
C GLY A 200 -14.27 -14.08 -12.12
N LEU A 201 -14.34 -14.63 -13.33
CA LEU A 201 -15.57 -15.07 -13.99
C LEU A 201 -15.91 -16.53 -13.62
N LEU A 202 -17.10 -16.76 -13.06
CA LEU A 202 -17.63 -18.11 -12.83
C LEU A 202 -18.37 -18.61 -14.07
N LYS A 203 -17.93 -19.74 -14.63
CA LYS A 203 -18.57 -20.39 -15.79
C LYS A 203 -19.39 -21.60 -15.35
N LEU A 204 -20.67 -21.61 -15.70
CA LEU A 204 -21.61 -22.70 -15.41
C LEU A 204 -21.87 -23.51 -16.69
N PHE A 205 -21.26 -24.69 -16.77
CA PHE A 205 -21.49 -25.63 -17.88
C PHE A 205 -22.91 -26.20 -17.84
N SER A 206 -23.60 -26.23 -18.99
CA SER A 206 -25.01 -26.59 -19.13
C SER A 206 -25.91 -25.89 -18.10
N GLY A 207 -25.70 -24.59 -17.87
CA GLY A 207 -26.47 -23.79 -16.91
C GLY A 207 -26.28 -24.17 -15.43
N GLY A 208 -25.33 -25.06 -15.11
CA GLY A 208 -25.04 -25.47 -13.73
C GLY A 208 -26.12 -26.34 -13.08
N ILE A 209 -26.94 -27.04 -13.86
CA ILE A 209 -28.05 -27.88 -13.38
C ILE A 209 -27.60 -29.14 -12.62
N GLN A 210 -26.31 -29.48 -12.69
CA GLN A 210 -25.80 -30.73 -12.13
C GLN A 210 -25.94 -30.76 -10.61
N GLN A 211 -26.52 -31.84 -10.09
CA GLN A 211 -26.73 -32.05 -8.66
C GLN A 211 -25.47 -32.60 -8.00
N LYS A 212 -25.10 -32.02 -6.85
CA LYS A 212 -23.91 -32.39 -6.07
C LYS A 212 -24.31 -32.64 -4.62
N CYS A 213 -23.87 -33.77 -4.09
CA CYS A 213 -23.83 -33.99 -2.65
C CYS A 213 -22.50 -33.49 -2.10
N LEU A 214 -22.56 -32.62 -1.09
CA LEU A 214 -21.44 -31.85 -0.56
C LEU A 214 -21.27 -32.16 0.93
N ILE A 215 -20.03 -32.12 1.39
CA ILE A 215 -19.69 -32.31 2.81
C ILE A 215 -18.47 -31.48 3.18
N SER A 216 -18.45 -30.88 4.37
CA SER A 216 -17.25 -30.21 4.88
C SER A 216 -16.14 -31.23 5.19
N VAL A 217 -14.91 -30.93 4.79
CA VAL A 217 -13.72 -31.74 5.11
C VAL A 217 -13.51 -31.87 6.63
N HIS A 218 -13.98 -30.89 7.41
CA HIS A 218 -13.95 -30.93 8.87
C HIS A 218 -14.92 -31.98 9.42
N ASP A 219 -16.14 -32.05 8.88
CA ASP A 219 -17.11 -33.08 9.24
C ASP A 219 -16.70 -34.47 8.73
N VAL A 220 -15.97 -34.57 7.62
CA VAL A 220 -15.35 -35.83 7.19
C VAL A 220 -14.37 -36.35 8.25
N ALA A 221 -13.44 -35.51 8.70
CA ALA A 221 -12.47 -35.91 9.73
C ALA A 221 -13.16 -36.26 11.06
N ARG A 222 -14.15 -35.46 11.49
CA ARG A 222 -14.94 -35.73 12.70
C ARG A 222 -15.72 -37.05 12.61
N CYS A 223 -16.37 -37.30 11.47
CA CYS A 223 -17.13 -38.53 11.25
C CYS A 223 -16.20 -39.74 11.29
N MET A 224 -15.05 -39.67 10.64
CA MET A 224 -14.08 -40.77 10.68
C MET A 224 -13.62 -41.08 12.10
N LYS A 225 -13.28 -40.04 12.88
CA LYS A 225 -12.94 -40.17 14.30
C LYS A 225 -14.07 -40.81 15.11
N PHE A 226 -15.28 -40.28 14.97
CA PHE A 226 -16.47 -40.81 15.62
C PHE A 226 -16.71 -42.30 15.29
N MET A 227 -16.55 -42.69 14.02
CA MET A 227 -16.74 -44.07 13.58
C MET A 227 -15.69 -45.01 14.16
N ALA A 228 -14.44 -44.55 14.33
CA ALA A 228 -13.39 -45.37 14.91
C ALA A 228 -13.61 -45.62 16.40
N GLU A 229 -14.00 -44.59 17.15
CA GLU A 229 -14.05 -44.61 18.63
C GLU A 229 -15.36 -45.16 19.18
N ARG A 230 -16.42 -45.23 18.37
CA ARG A 230 -17.73 -45.70 18.84
C ARG A 230 -17.82 -47.23 18.87
N ASN A 231 -18.08 -47.74 20.08
CA ASN A 231 -18.43 -49.13 20.31
C ASN A 231 -19.77 -49.47 19.65
N GLY A 232 -19.85 -50.59 18.94
CA GLY A 232 -21.08 -51.09 18.30
C GLY A 232 -21.19 -50.85 16.79
N ILE A 233 -20.28 -50.08 16.19
CA ILE A 233 -20.17 -49.96 14.73
C ILE A 233 -19.07 -50.92 14.27
N SER A 234 -19.45 -51.99 13.58
CA SER A 234 -18.50 -53.00 13.10
C SER A 234 -18.95 -53.57 11.76
N ARG A 235 -18.02 -53.63 10.80
CA ARG A 235 -18.23 -54.13 9.43
C ARG A 235 -19.43 -53.49 8.73
N GLU A 236 -19.52 -52.17 8.82
CA GLU A 236 -20.63 -51.39 8.26
C GLU A 236 -20.16 -50.38 7.20
N THR A 237 -21.10 -50.01 6.32
CA THR A 237 -20.95 -48.91 5.35
C THR A 237 -21.93 -47.80 5.71
N PHE A 238 -21.47 -46.55 5.56
CA PHE A 238 -22.26 -45.32 5.76
C PHE A 238 -22.02 -44.35 4.60
N ASN A 239 -23.06 -43.64 4.20
CA ASN A 239 -22.97 -42.47 3.34
C ASN A 239 -22.78 -41.21 4.20
N LEU A 240 -21.82 -40.36 3.82
CA LEU A 240 -21.54 -39.09 4.47
C LEU A 240 -21.71 -37.94 3.48
N SER A 241 -22.87 -37.30 3.56
CA SER A 241 -23.27 -36.08 2.87
C SER A 241 -23.96 -35.14 3.87
N ASN A 242 -23.91 -33.83 3.61
CA ASN A 242 -24.67 -32.84 4.37
C ASN A 242 -25.68 -32.13 3.47
N GLU A 243 -25.17 -31.46 2.43
CA GLU A 243 -25.95 -30.56 1.59
C GLU A 243 -26.04 -31.10 0.17
N ASN A 244 -27.24 -31.10 -0.40
CA ASN A 244 -27.51 -31.49 -1.78
C ASN A 244 -27.91 -30.23 -2.55
N MET A 245 -27.07 -29.79 -3.49
CA MET A 245 -27.25 -28.54 -4.21
C MET A 245 -26.77 -28.65 -5.66
N THR A 246 -27.30 -27.79 -6.52
CA THR A 246 -26.82 -27.61 -7.89
C THR A 246 -25.53 -26.79 -7.93
N VAL A 247 -24.73 -26.95 -8.99
CA VAL A 247 -23.57 -26.10 -9.24
C VAL A 247 -23.95 -24.61 -9.30
N LYS A 248 -25.13 -24.31 -9.88
CA LYS A 248 -25.67 -22.94 -9.93
C LYS A 248 -25.91 -22.36 -8.54
N GLN A 249 -26.55 -23.10 -7.63
CA GLN A 249 -26.79 -22.64 -6.26
C GLN A 249 -25.49 -22.30 -5.52
N VAL A 250 -24.41 -23.07 -5.72
CA VAL A 250 -23.11 -22.75 -5.11
C VAL A 250 -22.51 -21.46 -5.68
N ALA A 251 -22.64 -21.22 -6.99
CA ALA A 251 -22.22 -19.95 -7.58
C ALA A 251 -23.04 -18.76 -7.07
N GLU A 252 -24.33 -18.97 -6.81
CA GLU A 252 -25.20 -17.94 -6.23
C GLU A 252 -24.78 -17.58 -4.80
N ILE A 253 -24.40 -18.56 -3.98
CA ILE A 253 -23.81 -18.29 -2.65
C ILE A 253 -22.54 -17.43 -2.78
N CYS A 254 -21.65 -17.75 -3.74
CA CYS A 254 -20.47 -16.91 -3.98
C CYS A 254 -20.84 -15.46 -4.35
N ARG A 255 -21.89 -15.25 -5.13
CA ARG A 255 -22.40 -13.93 -5.50
C ARG A 255 -23.04 -13.19 -4.31
N GLU A 256 -23.71 -13.90 -3.41
CA GLU A 256 -24.25 -13.30 -2.18
C GLU A 256 -23.12 -12.80 -1.27
N VAL A 257 -22.02 -13.56 -1.17
CA VAL A 257 -20.83 -13.15 -0.40
C VAL A 257 -20.06 -12.01 -1.09
N PHE A 258 -20.00 -12.01 -2.43
CA PHE A 258 -19.27 -11.01 -3.20
C PHE A 258 -20.07 -10.54 -4.43
N PRO A 259 -20.91 -9.49 -4.30
CA PRO A 259 -21.88 -9.10 -5.33
C PRO A 259 -21.33 -8.71 -6.70
N SER A 260 -20.03 -8.39 -6.82
CA SER A 260 -19.41 -8.00 -8.09
C SER A 260 -18.92 -9.17 -8.94
N VAL A 261 -19.02 -10.41 -8.46
CA VAL A 261 -18.61 -11.59 -9.23
C VAL A 261 -19.54 -11.78 -10.44
N GLU A 262 -18.94 -12.02 -11.60
CA GLU A 262 -19.67 -12.29 -12.83
C GLU A 262 -19.91 -13.80 -12.99
N ILE A 263 -21.14 -14.17 -13.37
CA ILE A 263 -21.54 -15.57 -13.62
C ILE A 263 -22.06 -15.66 -15.05
N ILE A 264 -21.51 -16.58 -15.84
CA ILE A 264 -21.99 -16.90 -17.19
C ILE A 264 -22.38 -18.37 -17.32
N GLU A 265 -23.38 -18.64 -18.15
CA GLU A 265 -23.82 -19.99 -18.50
C GLU A 265 -23.29 -20.35 -19.90
N THR A 266 -22.88 -21.60 -20.10
CA THR A 266 -22.42 -22.12 -21.39
C THR A 266 -23.07 -23.46 -21.71
N ASP A 267 -23.07 -23.85 -22.99
CA ASP A 267 -23.64 -25.12 -23.48
C ASP A 267 -22.63 -26.27 -23.51
N ASP A 268 -21.55 -26.18 -22.72
CA ASP A 268 -20.51 -27.21 -22.66
C ASP A 268 -21.05 -28.53 -22.07
N GLU A 269 -20.50 -29.66 -22.54
CA GLU A 269 -20.87 -31.03 -22.13
C GLU A 269 -20.61 -31.26 -20.63
N ILE A 270 -21.56 -31.95 -19.97
CA ILE A 270 -21.48 -32.29 -18.55
C ILE A 270 -21.44 -33.82 -18.35
N PRO A 271 -20.75 -34.33 -17.32
CA PRO A 271 -20.53 -35.77 -17.17
C PRO A 271 -21.81 -36.57 -16.86
N ASN A 272 -22.73 -35.97 -16.11
CA ASN A 272 -24.04 -36.48 -15.74
C ASN A 272 -24.86 -35.34 -15.09
N GLU A 273 -26.18 -35.54 -14.97
CA GLU A 273 -27.08 -34.62 -14.26
C GLU A 273 -26.90 -34.64 -12.73
N GLY A 274 -26.17 -35.62 -12.21
CA GLY A 274 -25.80 -35.73 -10.79
C GLY A 274 -26.56 -36.81 -10.03
N TYR A 275 -26.11 -37.03 -8.80
CA TYR A 275 -26.69 -37.98 -7.86
C TYR A 275 -26.45 -37.53 -6.43
N THR A 276 -27.38 -37.86 -5.53
CA THR A 276 -27.29 -37.50 -4.10
C THR A 276 -27.32 -38.74 -3.23
N LEU A 277 -26.63 -38.66 -2.09
CA LEU A 277 -26.59 -39.74 -1.09
C LEU A 277 -27.55 -39.42 0.05
N SER A 278 -28.27 -40.43 0.54
CA SER A 278 -28.97 -40.35 1.82
C SER A 278 -27.98 -40.54 2.97
N ASN A 279 -28.02 -39.66 3.98
CA ASN A 279 -27.21 -39.75 5.19
C ASN A 279 -27.99 -40.26 6.41
N LYS A 280 -29.21 -40.77 6.21
CA LYS A 280 -30.12 -41.15 7.31
C LYS A 280 -29.49 -42.17 8.27
N LYS A 281 -28.87 -43.22 7.72
CA LYS A 281 -28.18 -44.25 8.50
C LYS A 281 -27.08 -43.67 9.40
N LEU A 282 -26.32 -42.70 8.90
CA LEU A 282 -25.29 -42.01 9.65
C LEU A 282 -25.90 -41.17 10.80
N LEU A 283 -26.95 -40.41 10.53
CA LEU A 283 -27.60 -39.58 11.56
C LEU A 283 -28.23 -40.43 12.66
N ASP A 284 -28.82 -41.58 12.30
CA ASP A 284 -29.38 -42.54 13.25
C ASP A 284 -28.30 -43.16 14.17
N SER A 285 -27.03 -43.18 13.75
CA SER A 285 -25.90 -43.56 14.61
C SER A 285 -25.59 -42.53 15.71
N GLY A 286 -26.18 -41.34 15.65
CA GLY A 286 -26.00 -40.23 16.59
C GLY A 286 -24.89 -39.25 16.22
N PHE A 287 -24.30 -39.35 15.01
CA PHE A 287 -23.37 -38.36 14.50
C PHE A 287 -24.09 -37.05 14.16
N ARG A 288 -23.43 -35.90 14.40
CA ARG A 288 -23.96 -34.57 14.12
C ARG A 288 -23.02 -33.79 13.21
N LEU A 289 -23.60 -33.25 12.14
CA LEU A 289 -22.94 -32.34 11.19
C LEU A 289 -22.91 -30.93 11.80
N GLU A 290 -21.75 -30.27 11.72
CA GLU A 290 -21.55 -28.94 12.33
C GLU A 290 -21.12 -27.85 11.34
N TYR A 291 -20.74 -28.21 10.12
CA TYR A 291 -20.21 -27.27 9.15
C TYR A 291 -21.10 -27.20 7.91
N ASN A 292 -21.51 -26.00 7.52
CA ASN A 292 -22.29 -25.73 6.30
C ASN A 292 -21.41 -25.09 5.21
N ILE A 293 -21.89 -25.13 3.97
CA ILE A 293 -21.18 -24.63 2.80
C ILE A 293 -21.07 -23.09 2.77
N GLU A 294 -22.11 -22.38 3.22
CA GLU A 294 -22.15 -20.92 3.15
C GLU A 294 -21.04 -20.28 3.98
N ASP A 295 -20.88 -20.72 5.23
CA ASP A 295 -19.84 -20.24 6.13
C ASP A 295 -18.44 -20.63 5.63
N SER A 296 -18.30 -21.83 5.03
CA SER A 296 -17.04 -22.28 4.45
C SER A 296 -16.64 -21.46 3.22
N ILE A 297 -17.59 -21.08 2.37
CA ILE A 297 -17.36 -20.19 1.23
C ILE A 297 -16.96 -18.80 1.70
N LYS A 298 -17.66 -18.24 2.71
CA LYS A 298 -17.31 -16.95 3.32
C LYS A 298 -15.89 -16.96 3.87
N GLU A 299 -15.52 -18.00 4.63
CA GLU A 299 -14.17 -18.17 5.18
C GLU A 299 -13.12 -18.18 4.06
N MET A 300 -13.30 -19.05 3.07
CA MET A 300 -12.36 -19.18 1.95
C MET A 300 -12.21 -17.88 1.15
N ILE A 301 -13.32 -17.20 0.83
CA ILE A 301 -13.29 -15.91 0.12
C ILE A 301 -12.54 -14.88 0.95
N ASN A 302 -12.85 -14.73 2.25
CA ASN A 302 -12.20 -13.75 3.12
C ASN A 302 -10.68 -13.97 3.24
N ILE A 303 -10.26 -15.23 3.43
CA ILE A 303 -8.84 -15.58 3.51
C ILE A 303 -8.10 -15.20 2.21
N TRP A 304 -8.76 -15.33 1.06
CA TRP A 304 -8.13 -15.04 -0.23
C TRP A 304 -8.31 -13.60 -0.73
N SER A 305 -9.37 -12.89 -0.32
CA SER A 305 -9.69 -11.53 -0.77
C SER A 305 -8.95 -10.45 0.03
N GLY A 306 -8.72 -10.67 1.33
CA GLY A 306 -8.35 -9.59 2.26
C GLY A 306 -6.90 -9.11 2.24
N ARG A 307 -5.95 -9.83 1.62
CA ARG A 307 -4.50 -9.57 1.86
C ARG A 307 -3.63 -9.35 0.63
N GLN A 308 -4.03 -9.80 -0.55
CA GLN A 308 -3.11 -9.81 -1.68
C GLN A 308 -3.20 -8.60 -2.61
N GLU A 309 -4.33 -7.92 -2.77
CA GLU A 309 -4.41 -6.80 -3.72
C GLU A 309 -3.98 -5.44 -3.15
N LYS A 310 -4.35 -5.12 -1.90
CA LYS A 310 -4.00 -3.81 -1.31
C LYS A 310 -2.50 -3.67 -0.98
N ASN A 311 -1.85 -4.74 -0.51
CA ASN A 311 -0.46 -4.68 -0.03
C ASN A 311 0.60 -5.05 -1.08
N ARG A 312 0.22 -5.48 -2.30
CA ARG A 312 1.19 -5.82 -3.36
C ARG A 312 1.79 -4.60 -4.06
N LYS A 313 1.15 -3.43 -3.95
CA LYS A 313 1.58 -2.20 -4.64
C LYS A 313 2.51 -1.31 -3.79
N GLU A 314 2.57 -1.51 -2.48
CA GLU A 314 3.44 -0.73 -1.59
C GLU A 314 4.77 -1.46 -1.37
N LEU A 315 5.89 -0.74 -1.56
CA LEU A 315 7.25 -1.27 -1.40
C LEU A 315 7.55 -1.66 0.05
N GLU A 316 7.07 -0.82 0.95
CA GLU A 316 7.12 -1.00 2.38
C GLU A 316 5.80 -0.47 2.93
N TYR A 317 5.17 -1.24 3.79
CA TYR A 317 3.96 -0.80 4.46
C TYR A 317 4.10 -0.97 5.97
N LYS A 318 3.43 -0.07 6.69
CA LYS A 318 3.50 0.05 8.14
C LYS A 318 2.11 -0.11 8.74
N PHE A 319 1.98 -0.93 9.76
CA PHE A 319 0.76 -1.06 10.53
C PHE A 319 1.05 -1.27 12.01
N SER A 320 0.13 -0.81 12.86
CA SER A 320 0.18 -1.04 14.30
C SER A 320 -0.77 -2.17 14.69
N GLY A 321 -0.67 -2.67 15.93
CA GLY A 321 -1.56 -3.72 16.43
C GLY A 321 -3.03 -3.29 16.44
N GLY A 322 -3.94 -4.25 16.21
CA GLY A 322 -5.39 -4.04 16.14
C GLY A 322 -6.17 -4.82 17.20
N LYS A 323 -7.48 -4.55 17.27
CA LYS A 323 -8.42 -5.18 18.23
C LYS A 323 -7.94 -5.01 19.68
N GLU A 324 -7.64 -3.77 20.05
CA GLU A 324 -7.09 -3.47 21.37
C GLU A 324 -8.11 -3.73 22.49
N PHE A 325 -7.65 -4.38 23.56
CA PHE A 325 -8.37 -4.48 24.82
C PHE A 325 -7.58 -3.69 25.86
N ILE A 326 -8.22 -2.68 26.46
CA ILE A 326 -7.60 -1.78 27.42
C ILE A 326 -8.40 -1.86 28.72
N ASP A 327 -7.70 -2.12 29.82
CA ASP A 327 -8.24 -2.08 31.19
C ASP A 327 -7.23 -1.44 32.15
N ASP A 328 -7.56 -1.40 33.45
CA ASP A 328 -6.70 -0.78 34.47
C ASP A 328 -5.32 -1.47 34.63
N ARG A 329 -5.14 -2.69 34.10
CA ARG A 329 -3.87 -3.44 34.13
C ARG A 329 -2.99 -3.11 32.94
N GLY A 330 -3.54 -2.50 31.89
CA GLY A 330 -2.81 -2.07 30.70
C GLY A 330 -3.53 -2.38 29.40
N ARG A 331 -2.75 -2.64 28.36
CA ARG A 331 -3.23 -2.81 26.99
C ARG A 331 -2.77 -4.13 26.39
N ILE A 332 -3.69 -4.83 25.74
CA ILE A 332 -3.45 -5.99 24.90
C ILE A 332 -3.73 -5.59 23.45
N THR A 333 -2.79 -5.84 22.54
CA THR A 333 -2.94 -5.57 21.11
C THR A 333 -2.50 -6.78 20.31
N ASN A 334 -3.17 -7.03 19.18
CA ASN A 334 -2.91 -8.20 18.34
C ASN A 334 -2.29 -7.78 17.01
N TYR A 335 -1.23 -8.49 16.60
CA TYR A 335 -0.59 -8.31 15.30
C TYR A 335 -0.92 -9.48 14.39
N GLU A 336 -1.51 -9.19 13.22
CA GLU A 336 -1.80 -10.20 12.21
C GLU A 336 -0.69 -10.15 11.14
N LEU A 337 0.19 -11.14 11.15
CA LEU A 337 1.30 -11.21 10.19
C LEU A 337 0.85 -11.84 8.87
N PRO A 338 1.46 -11.45 7.73
CA PRO A 338 1.10 -12.01 6.42
C PRO A 338 1.50 -13.48 6.28
N GLU A 339 2.48 -13.96 7.06
CA GLU A 339 2.97 -15.35 7.07
C GLU A 339 3.38 -15.76 8.50
N SER A 340 3.56 -17.05 8.74
CA SER A 340 4.06 -17.59 10.02
C SER A 340 5.47 -17.10 10.34
N VAL A 341 5.77 -16.98 11.64
CA VAL A 341 7.11 -16.67 12.14
C VAL A 341 7.66 -17.91 12.83
N ASN A 342 8.84 -18.36 12.44
CA ASN A 342 9.53 -19.48 13.09
C ASN A 342 10.83 -19.07 13.79
N TRP A 343 11.29 -17.81 13.59
CA TRP A 343 12.44 -17.21 14.26
C TRP A 343 12.19 -15.73 14.59
N ILE A 344 12.79 -15.25 15.69
CA ILE A 344 12.76 -13.83 16.09
C ILE A 344 14.19 -13.36 16.32
N GLY A 345 14.61 -12.32 15.60
CA GLY A 345 15.87 -11.62 15.84
C GLY A 345 15.69 -10.46 16.81
N TRP A 346 16.52 -10.41 17.85
CA TRP A 346 16.58 -9.30 18.82
C TRP A 346 17.66 -8.32 18.41
N ILE A 347 17.29 -7.08 18.09
CA ILE A 347 18.23 -6.07 17.57
C ILE A 347 18.17 -4.80 18.42
N GLU A 348 19.30 -4.51 19.07
CA GLU A 348 19.51 -3.24 19.76
C GLU A 348 20.36 -2.31 18.89
N SER A 349 19.91 -1.06 18.78
CA SER A 349 20.58 -0.02 17.99
C SER A 349 20.70 1.25 18.80
N LYS A 350 21.86 1.89 18.69
CA LYS A 350 22.16 3.16 19.35
C LYS A 350 21.57 4.31 18.54
N LYS A 351 21.17 5.38 19.21
CA LYS A 351 20.90 6.67 18.60
C LYS A 351 22.08 7.11 17.70
N ASP A 352 21.76 7.81 16.62
CA ASP A 352 22.68 8.36 15.61
C ASP A 352 23.44 7.31 14.79
N THR A 353 22.94 6.06 14.78
CA THR A 353 23.50 4.96 13.96
C THR A 353 22.55 4.55 12.84
N ILE A 354 23.10 3.84 11.84
CA ILE A 354 22.31 3.22 10.78
C ILE A 354 22.43 1.70 10.82
N ARG A 355 21.37 1.01 10.39
CA ARG A 355 21.43 -0.41 10.05
C ARG A 355 20.70 -0.69 8.74
N ALA A 356 20.89 -1.90 8.25
CA ALA A 356 20.10 -2.46 7.18
C ALA A 356 20.31 -1.89 5.76
N ASN A 357 21.46 -1.28 5.44
CA ASN A 357 21.90 -0.93 4.07
C ASN A 357 22.01 -2.18 3.14
N HIS A 358 20.87 -2.77 2.78
CA HIS A 358 20.75 -3.99 1.97
C HIS A 358 19.33 -4.14 1.39
N TYR A 359 19.13 -5.20 0.62
CA TYR A 359 17.81 -5.69 0.19
C TYR A 359 17.74 -7.22 0.22
N HIS A 360 16.53 -7.75 0.10
CA HIS A 360 16.26 -9.19 0.01
C HIS A 360 15.61 -9.53 -1.34
N PRO A 361 16.19 -10.37 -2.20
CA PRO A 361 15.62 -10.63 -3.53
C PRO A 361 14.31 -11.44 -3.54
N ILE A 362 14.11 -12.28 -2.53
CA ILE A 362 13.02 -13.27 -2.46
C ILE A 362 12.11 -13.06 -1.25
N GLN A 363 12.68 -12.78 -0.07
CA GLN A 363 11.96 -12.75 1.19
C GLN A 363 11.42 -11.35 1.53
N GLU A 364 10.25 -11.31 2.17
CA GLU A 364 9.75 -10.12 2.86
C GLU A 364 10.41 -9.98 4.22
N GLN A 365 10.88 -8.78 4.56
CA GLN A 365 11.40 -8.47 5.89
C GLN A 365 10.28 -7.92 6.76
N LYS A 366 10.17 -8.37 8.01
CA LYS A 366 9.16 -7.90 8.96
C LYS A 366 9.86 -7.45 10.24
N CYS A 367 9.72 -6.19 10.60
CA CYS A 367 10.39 -5.61 11.76
C CYS A 367 9.35 -4.92 12.66
N LEU A 368 9.21 -5.40 13.90
CA LEU A 368 8.42 -4.75 14.95
C LEU A 368 9.34 -3.87 15.79
N LEU A 369 9.04 -2.56 15.87
CA LEU A 369 9.74 -1.67 16.78
C LEU A 369 9.12 -1.79 18.18
N VAL A 370 9.91 -2.20 19.17
CA VAL A 370 9.44 -2.38 20.57
C VAL A 370 9.58 -1.09 21.36
N SER A 371 10.70 -0.40 21.20
CA SER A 371 11.00 0.88 21.85
C SER A 371 11.96 1.71 21.00
N GLY A 372 11.99 3.02 21.25
CA GLY A 372 12.79 3.98 20.49
C GLY A 372 12.05 4.48 19.25
N LYS A 373 12.81 4.92 18.24
CA LYS A 373 12.30 5.53 17.02
C LYS A 373 13.38 5.52 15.94
N TYR A 374 12.99 5.29 14.69
CA TYR A 374 13.90 5.41 13.55
C TYR A 374 13.17 5.92 12.30
N ILE A 375 13.96 6.47 11.37
CA ILE A 375 13.52 6.79 10.01
C ILE A 375 13.84 5.57 9.15
N SER A 376 12.81 4.92 8.62
CA SER A 376 12.96 3.93 7.56
C SER A 376 13.17 4.67 6.24
N VAL A 377 14.24 4.35 5.54
CA VAL A 377 14.56 4.88 4.20
C VAL A 377 14.52 3.71 3.24
N PHE A 378 13.75 3.79 2.16
CA PHE A 378 13.61 2.66 1.22
C PHE A 378 13.44 3.10 -0.23
N LYS A 379 13.79 2.18 -1.15
CA LYS A 379 13.72 2.36 -2.61
C LYS A 379 13.48 1.03 -3.32
N ASP A 380 12.60 1.02 -4.33
CA ASP A 380 12.45 -0.14 -5.23
C ASP A 380 13.67 -0.27 -6.14
N LEU A 381 14.27 -1.46 -6.19
CA LEU A 381 15.38 -1.75 -7.10
C LEU A 381 14.91 -2.32 -8.45
N LYS A 382 13.63 -2.73 -8.56
CA LYS A 382 13.06 -3.20 -9.84
C LYS A 382 12.74 -2.05 -10.79
N ASP A 383 12.42 -0.88 -10.23
CA ASP A 383 12.22 0.35 -10.98
C ASP A 383 13.49 1.22 -10.88
N PRO A 384 14.29 1.35 -11.95
CA PRO A 384 15.50 2.18 -11.92
C PRO A 384 15.20 3.65 -11.62
N ASP A 385 13.98 4.12 -11.96
CA ASP A 385 13.53 5.50 -11.79
C ASP A 385 12.83 5.73 -10.43
N ALA A 386 12.83 4.73 -9.53
CA ALA A 386 12.24 4.84 -8.22
C ALA A 386 12.96 5.87 -7.34
N CYS A 387 12.16 6.69 -6.66
CA CYS A 387 12.61 7.67 -5.71
C CYS A 387 12.87 7.04 -4.33
N ILE A 388 13.85 7.60 -3.61
CA ILE A 388 14.01 7.32 -2.18
C ILE A 388 12.77 7.82 -1.44
N THR A 389 12.25 7.00 -0.53
CA THR A 389 11.14 7.35 0.35
C THR A 389 11.57 7.21 1.80
N THR A 390 10.98 8.03 2.67
CA THR A 390 11.24 8.02 4.11
C THR A 390 9.95 7.79 4.88
N GLN A 391 10.01 7.07 6.00
CA GLN A 391 8.87 6.87 6.89
C GLN A 391 9.34 6.81 8.34
N ILE A 392 8.60 7.46 9.23
CA ILE A 392 8.87 7.39 10.67
C ILE A 392 8.24 6.12 11.22
N ILE A 393 9.03 5.36 11.98
CA ILE A 393 8.61 4.15 12.67
C ILE A 393 8.57 4.41 14.17
N GLU A 394 7.43 4.15 14.80
CA GLU A 394 7.18 4.37 16.23
C GLU A 394 6.97 3.04 16.97
N PRO A 395 7.12 3.00 18.31
CA PRO A 395 6.91 1.78 19.09
C PRO A 395 5.52 1.17 18.86
N GLY A 396 5.50 -0.13 18.58
CA GLY A 396 4.29 -0.87 18.21
C GLY A 396 3.99 -0.89 16.71
N ASP A 397 4.79 -0.22 15.88
CA ASP A 397 4.69 -0.37 14.43
C ASP A 397 5.41 -1.62 13.94
N ILE A 398 4.75 -2.37 13.07
CA ILE A 398 5.35 -3.40 12.22
C ILE A 398 5.59 -2.81 10.84
N VAL A 399 6.83 -2.91 10.39
CA VAL A 399 7.27 -2.59 9.04
C VAL A 399 7.42 -3.88 8.26
N VAL A 400 6.75 -3.97 7.09
CA VAL A 400 6.91 -5.07 6.16
C VAL A 400 7.50 -4.55 4.85
N THR A 401 8.74 -4.93 4.59
CA THR A 401 9.51 -4.52 3.40
C THR A 401 9.47 -5.64 2.36
N LYS A 402 9.06 -5.31 1.12
CA LYS A 402 8.91 -6.28 0.03
C LYS A 402 10.25 -6.74 -0.56
N PRO A 403 10.28 -7.86 -1.31
CA PRO A 403 11.51 -8.30 -1.95
C PRO A 403 11.98 -7.32 -3.03
N ASN A 404 13.30 -7.13 -3.15
CA ASN A 404 13.98 -6.17 -4.03
C ASN A 404 13.77 -4.70 -3.64
N VAL A 405 13.39 -4.44 -2.38
CA VAL A 405 13.37 -3.10 -1.81
C VAL A 405 14.62 -2.91 -0.98
N ALA A 406 15.51 -2.03 -1.43
CA ALA A 406 16.59 -1.53 -0.60
C ALA A 406 15.99 -0.73 0.53
N HIS A 407 16.43 -0.99 1.75
CA HIS A 407 15.97 -0.28 2.93
C HIS A 407 17.16 0.12 3.80
N THR A 408 16.95 1.00 4.77
CA THR A 408 17.93 1.41 5.79
C THR A 408 17.17 2.01 6.96
N MET A 409 17.60 1.68 8.17
CA MET A 409 17.05 2.21 9.42
C MET A 409 18.02 3.25 9.96
N VAL A 410 17.58 4.51 10.08
CA VAL A 410 18.35 5.61 10.69
C VAL A 410 17.79 5.89 12.08
N PHE A 411 18.50 5.49 13.13
CA PHE A 411 18.01 5.51 14.51
C PHE A 411 18.16 6.90 15.14
N VAL A 412 17.03 7.49 15.53
CA VAL A 412 16.98 8.81 16.17
C VAL A 412 16.93 8.72 17.70
N GLU A 413 16.65 7.52 18.21
CA GLU A 413 16.64 7.15 19.63
C GLU A 413 17.31 5.76 19.79
N ASP A 414 17.81 5.45 20.97
CA ASP A 414 18.19 4.07 21.31
C ASP A 414 16.95 3.18 21.15
N SER A 415 17.05 2.15 20.31
CA SER A 415 15.89 1.41 19.82
C SER A 415 16.06 -0.10 19.91
N LEU A 416 14.97 -0.77 20.23
CA LEU A 416 14.85 -2.23 20.23
C LEU A 416 13.90 -2.67 19.12
N VAL A 417 14.41 -3.49 18.19
CA VAL A 417 13.65 -4.01 17.04
C VAL A 417 13.62 -5.53 17.11
N LEU A 418 12.42 -6.10 16.95
CA LEU A 418 12.23 -7.53 16.71
C LEU A 418 12.10 -7.77 15.21
N ASN A 419 13.06 -8.48 14.64
CA ASN A 419 13.00 -8.91 13.25
C ASN A 419 12.33 -10.29 13.18
N LEU A 420 11.14 -10.35 12.58
CA LEU A 420 10.25 -11.50 12.56
C LEU A 420 10.45 -12.27 11.25
N VAL A 421 11.02 -13.46 11.33
CA VAL A 421 11.49 -14.20 10.16
C VAL A 421 10.77 -15.55 9.99
N ASN A 422 10.65 -15.95 8.72
CA ASN A 422 10.18 -17.26 8.30
C ASN A 422 11.29 -17.92 7.46
N GLY A 423 12.04 -18.86 8.05
CA GLY A 423 13.15 -19.57 7.39
C GLY A 423 14.46 -19.54 8.21
N GLU A 424 15.49 -20.27 7.73
CA GLU A 424 16.78 -20.36 8.41
C GLU A 424 17.59 -19.06 8.35
N ARG A 425 18.25 -18.73 9.46
CA ARG A 425 19.07 -17.51 9.61
C ARG A 425 20.43 -17.80 10.26
N GLU A 426 21.12 -18.84 9.77
CA GLU A 426 22.51 -19.08 10.17
C GLU A 426 23.41 -17.99 9.59
N HIS A 427 24.33 -17.45 10.40
CA HIS A 427 25.25 -16.38 9.99
C HIS A 427 26.16 -16.80 8.81
N GLU A 428 26.39 -18.09 8.60
CA GLU A 428 27.17 -18.61 7.48
C GLU A 428 26.45 -18.50 6.12
N ASN A 429 25.13 -18.25 6.12
CA ASN A 429 24.30 -18.00 4.93
C ASN A 429 24.07 -16.51 4.63
N TYR A 430 24.69 -15.59 5.41
CA TYR A 430 24.66 -14.16 5.13
C TYR A 430 25.39 -13.89 3.79
N GLY A 431 24.62 -13.58 2.74
CA GLY A 431 25.12 -13.31 1.39
C GLY A 431 24.34 -13.98 0.25
N LYS A 432 23.53 -15.02 0.54
CA LYS A 432 22.67 -15.67 -0.47
C LYS A 432 21.24 -15.07 -0.54
N HIS A 433 20.75 -14.51 0.56
CA HIS A 433 19.37 -13.97 0.68
C HIS A 433 19.29 -12.49 1.08
N THR A 434 20.44 -11.88 1.40
CA THR A 434 20.58 -10.47 1.80
C THR A 434 21.74 -9.88 1.04
N ILE A 435 21.50 -8.87 0.22
CA ILE A 435 22.51 -8.29 -0.67
C ILE A 435 22.80 -6.85 -0.21
N PRO A 436 24.06 -6.53 0.17
CA PRO A 436 24.43 -5.17 0.57
C PRO A 436 24.12 -4.14 -0.51
N TYR A 437 23.56 -3.00 -0.09
CA TYR A 437 23.26 -1.88 -0.96
C TYR A 437 23.27 -0.61 -0.10
N VAL A 438 24.22 0.30 -0.36
CA VAL A 438 24.31 1.55 0.39
C VAL A 438 23.23 2.50 -0.12
N LEU A 439 22.12 2.57 0.60
CA LEU A 439 21.02 3.49 0.32
C LEU A 439 21.20 4.82 1.06
N VAL A 440 21.75 4.77 2.28
CA VAL A 440 22.06 5.94 3.09
C VAL A 440 23.55 5.92 3.43
N ASP A 441 24.26 6.94 2.97
CA ASP A 441 25.65 7.23 3.36
C ASP A 441 25.70 8.13 4.61
N ASP A 442 26.90 8.44 5.09
CA ASP A 442 27.06 9.27 6.29
C ASP A 442 26.54 10.70 6.09
N VAL A 443 26.61 11.25 4.88
CA VAL A 443 26.13 12.62 4.59
C VAL A 443 24.61 12.66 4.69
N LEU A 444 23.92 11.74 4.04
CA LEU A 444 22.47 11.65 4.09
C LEU A 444 21.96 11.27 5.50
N LYS A 445 22.70 10.42 6.23
CA LYS A 445 22.40 10.10 7.63
C LYS A 445 22.38 11.37 8.48
N GLU A 446 23.44 12.17 8.46
CA GLU A 446 23.52 13.42 9.23
C GLU A 446 22.40 14.40 8.83
N GLU A 447 22.15 14.53 7.52
CA GLU A 447 21.09 15.37 6.99
C GLU A 447 19.70 14.95 7.52
N LEU A 448 19.40 13.64 7.53
CA LEU A 448 18.14 13.10 8.07
C LEU A 448 18.03 13.27 9.59
N LEU A 449 19.10 13.02 10.35
CA LEU A 449 19.08 13.17 11.81
C LEU A 449 18.83 14.62 12.25
N GLN A 450 19.41 15.58 11.55
CA GLN A 450 19.35 16.99 11.94
C GLN A 450 18.07 17.69 11.46
N ASN A 451 17.57 17.33 10.28
CA ASN A 451 16.59 18.17 9.58
C ASN A 451 15.25 17.48 9.28
N HIS A 452 15.07 16.21 9.65
CA HIS A 452 13.78 15.54 9.50
C HIS A 452 12.74 16.06 10.52
N LYS A 453 11.49 16.17 10.09
CA LYS A 453 10.38 16.71 10.89
C LYS A 453 9.49 15.59 11.42
N PHE A 454 9.67 15.31 12.71
CA PHE A 454 8.91 14.28 13.43
C PHE A 454 7.52 14.74 13.91
N HIS A 455 7.28 16.04 13.95
CA HIS A 455 6.05 16.61 14.50
C HIS A 455 5.34 17.47 13.47
N CYS A 456 4.01 17.49 13.54
CA CYS A 456 3.22 18.40 12.75
C CYS A 456 3.49 19.87 13.15
N ARG A 457 3.73 20.74 12.16
CA ARG A 457 3.98 22.18 12.42
C ARG A 457 2.74 22.91 12.96
N VAL A 458 1.56 22.37 12.72
CA VAL A 458 0.29 22.93 13.18
C VAL A 458 -0.06 22.45 14.59
N CYS A 459 -0.31 21.14 14.76
CA CYS A 459 -0.82 20.60 16.02
C CYS A 459 0.22 19.89 16.90
N SER A 460 1.49 19.82 16.45
CA SER A 460 2.57 19.08 17.13
C SER A 460 2.33 17.56 17.28
N GLY A 461 1.31 17.01 16.60
CA GLY A 461 1.08 15.57 16.55
C GLY A 461 2.24 14.82 15.89
N THR A 462 2.51 13.61 16.35
CA THR A 462 3.62 12.76 15.87
C THR A 462 3.23 11.87 14.70
N LYS A 463 1.93 11.55 14.58
CA LYS A 463 1.42 10.73 13.48
C LYS A 463 1.41 11.55 12.19
N LEU A 464 2.36 11.27 11.31
CA LEU A 464 2.47 11.84 9.97
C LEU A 464 2.46 10.71 8.95
N GLU A 465 1.54 10.77 7.99
CA GLU A 465 1.34 9.74 6.99
C GLU A 465 1.95 10.19 5.64
N PRO A 466 2.82 9.38 5.00
CA PRO A 466 3.44 9.77 3.74
C PRO A 466 2.41 9.91 2.62
N VAL A 467 2.45 11.02 1.87
CA VAL A 467 1.61 11.22 0.68
C VAL A 467 2.38 10.84 -0.58
N ILE A 468 3.46 11.56 -0.87
CA ILE A 468 4.30 11.39 -2.05
C ILE A 468 5.75 11.73 -1.72
N SER A 469 6.68 10.92 -2.22
CA SER A 469 8.10 11.28 -2.29
C SER A 469 8.47 11.64 -3.72
N LEU A 470 9.11 12.80 -3.88
CA LEU A 470 9.76 13.21 -5.12
C LEU A 470 11.26 12.85 -5.13
N GLY A 471 11.70 12.08 -4.12
CA GLY A 471 13.07 11.60 -3.99
C GLY A 471 14.04 12.65 -3.46
N MET A 472 15.28 12.57 -3.93
CA MET A 472 16.33 13.54 -3.62
C MET A 472 16.29 14.64 -4.68
N SER A 473 16.10 15.89 -4.26
CA SER A 473 15.99 17.03 -5.18
C SER A 473 16.89 18.18 -4.73
N PRO A 474 17.46 18.97 -5.66
CA PRO A 474 18.21 20.17 -5.32
C PRO A 474 17.26 21.30 -4.90
N LEU A 475 17.83 22.36 -4.33
CA LEU A 475 17.09 23.59 -4.05
C LEU A 475 16.64 24.24 -5.37
N ALA A 476 15.34 24.53 -5.46
CA ALA A 476 14.68 24.89 -6.72
C ALA A 476 15.21 26.17 -7.37
N ASN A 477 15.59 27.17 -6.57
CA ASN A 477 16.07 28.48 -7.04
C ASN A 477 17.60 28.65 -6.98
N ASN A 478 18.35 27.67 -6.46
CA ASN A 478 19.81 27.76 -6.31
C ASN A 478 20.50 27.35 -7.62
N LEU A 479 20.36 28.17 -8.65
CA LEU A 479 20.96 27.94 -9.97
C LEU A 479 22.49 27.90 -9.88
N LEU A 480 23.09 26.95 -10.59
CA LEU A 480 24.54 26.77 -10.61
C LEU A 480 25.20 27.82 -11.50
N LYS A 481 26.43 28.19 -11.16
CA LYS A 481 27.23 29.18 -11.90
C LYS A 481 28.12 28.52 -12.94
N SER A 482 28.53 27.27 -12.72
CA SER A 482 29.35 26.49 -13.65
C SER A 482 29.01 25.00 -13.57
N ASP A 483 29.50 24.24 -14.54
CA ASP A 483 29.38 22.77 -14.54
C ASP A 483 30.15 22.10 -13.41
N GLU A 484 31.14 22.79 -12.82
CA GLU A 484 31.96 22.28 -11.71
C GLU A 484 31.27 22.37 -10.35
N ASP A 485 30.21 23.18 -10.23
CA ASP A 485 29.45 23.30 -8.98
C ASP A 485 28.81 21.96 -8.59
N ILE A 486 28.84 21.61 -7.30
CA ILE A 486 28.29 20.35 -6.79
C ILE A 486 26.79 20.51 -6.48
N ASP A 487 25.98 19.58 -6.97
CA ASP A 487 24.56 19.51 -6.57
C ASP A 487 24.44 19.04 -5.13
N LYS A 488 23.85 19.87 -4.28
CA LYS A 488 23.37 19.44 -2.97
C LYS A 488 21.92 19.00 -3.11
N LEU A 489 21.67 17.73 -2.81
CA LEU A 489 20.35 17.13 -2.88
C LEU A 489 19.78 16.92 -1.48
N TYR A 490 18.47 17.13 -1.36
CA TYR A 490 17.74 17.01 -0.11
C TYR A 490 16.51 16.12 -0.33
N PRO A 491 16.09 15.33 0.68
CA PRO A 491 14.83 14.62 0.61
C PRO A 491 13.67 15.59 0.35
N LEU A 492 12.79 15.24 -0.59
CA LEU A 492 11.60 16.02 -0.92
C LEU A 492 10.38 15.13 -0.85
N GLN A 493 9.74 15.12 0.32
CA GLN A 493 8.58 14.28 0.59
C GLN A 493 7.54 15.05 1.37
N MET A 494 6.28 14.91 0.95
CA MET A 494 5.12 15.51 1.60
C MET A 494 4.39 14.48 2.45
N ASN A 495 4.04 14.87 3.68
CA ASN A 495 3.29 14.07 4.64
C ASN A 495 1.97 14.77 5.01
N PHE A 496 0.97 13.99 5.39
CA PHE A 496 -0.34 14.42 5.87
C PHE A 496 -0.48 14.14 7.38
N CYS A 497 -1.07 15.07 8.12
CA CYS A 497 -1.37 14.90 9.54
C CYS A 497 -2.87 14.58 9.74
N PRO A 498 -3.25 13.38 10.22
CA PRO A 498 -4.64 13.02 10.44
C PRO A 498 -5.31 13.79 11.60
N ASN A 499 -4.52 14.45 12.47
CA ASN A 499 -5.06 15.17 13.64
C ASN A 499 -5.56 16.58 13.30
N CYS A 500 -4.92 17.26 12.35
CA CYS A 500 -5.24 18.65 12.00
C CYS A 500 -5.33 18.90 10.49
N TYR A 501 -5.21 17.84 9.68
CA TYR A 501 -5.33 17.87 8.23
C TYR A 501 -4.25 18.70 7.51
N ASN A 502 -3.17 19.06 8.22
CA ASN A 502 -2.04 19.77 7.63
C ASN A 502 -1.24 18.86 6.70
N CYS A 503 -0.84 19.40 5.55
CA CYS A 503 0.18 18.80 4.69
C CYS A 503 1.48 19.58 4.81
N GLN A 504 2.59 18.86 4.95
CA GLN A 504 3.89 19.48 5.18
C GLN A 504 5.03 18.63 4.64
N LEU A 505 6.19 19.26 4.40
CA LEU A 505 7.41 18.53 4.08
C LEU A 505 7.94 17.78 5.30
N SER A 506 8.48 16.58 5.06
CA SER A 506 9.16 15.75 6.06
C SER A 506 10.58 16.22 6.38
N HIS A 507 11.14 17.10 5.55
CA HIS A 507 12.52 17.59 5.64
C HIS A 507 12.56 19.12 5.63
N ILE A 508 13.56 19.70 6.29
CA ILE A 508 13.83 21.15 6.25
C ILE A 508 15.20 21.41 5.68
N VAL A 509 15.28 22.38 4.79
CA VAL A 509 16.57 22.98 4.45
C VAL A 509 16.67 24.29 5.21
N ASN A 510 17.85 24.57 5.75
CA ASN A 510 18.11 25.83 6.45
C ASN A 510 17.71 27.04 5.57
N ARG A 511 16.91 27.96 6.13
CA ARG A 511 16.41 29.20 5.51
C ARG A 511 17.52 30.06 4.88
N GLU A 512 18.68 30.18 5.52
CA GLU A 512 19.81 30.98 5.03
C GLU A 512 20.35 30.45 3.70
N LYS A 513 20.28 29.12 3.48
CA LYS A 513 20.69 28.50 2.20
C LYS A 513 19.71 28.79 1.07
N MET A 514 18.48 29.16 1.37
CA MET A 514 17.41 29.36 0.40
C MET A 514 17.15 30.84 0.10
N PHE A 515 17.17 31.70 1.12
CA PHE A 515 16.62 33.06 1.01
C PHE A 515 17.64 34.20 1.10
N ASP A 516 18.87 33.99 1.60
CA ASP A 516 19.85 35.09 1.76
C ASP A 516 20.29 35.72 0.42
N ASN A 517 20.23 34.95 -0.68
CA ASN A 517 20.51 35.44 -2.03
C ASN A 517 19.48 34.89 -3.02
N TYR A 518 18.44 35.68 -3.28
CA TYR A 518 17.26 35.26 -4.04
C TYR A 518 17.19 35.97 -5.40
N LEU A 519 17.02 35.20 -6.48
CA LEU A 519 17.03 35.71 -7.87
C LEU A 519 15.64 35.97 -8.45
N TYR A 520 14.58 35.79 -7.65
CA TYR A 520 13.20 35.98 -8.08
C TYR A 520 12.72 37.40 -7.70
N CYS A 521 12.30 38.16 -8.71
CA CYS A 521 11.70 39.49 -8.57
C CYS A 521 10.22 39.42 -8.93
N SER A 522 9.35 39.90 -8.04
CA SER A 522 7.89 39.82 -8.21
C SER A 522 7.38 40.79 -9.28
N SER A 523 8.07 41.92 -9.48
CA SER A 523 7.70 42.96 -10.45
C SER A 523 7.88 42.59 -11.92
N THR A 524 8.49 41.43 -12.26
CA THR A 524 8.85 41.09 -13.65
C THR A 524 7.63 40.93 -14.58
N THR A 525 6.49 40.43 -14.10
CA THR A 525 5.30 40.20 -14.94
C THR A 525 4.22 41.25 -14.73
N GLU A 526 3.58 41.69 -15.83
CA GLU A 526 2.51 42.70 -15.82
C GLU A 526 1.32 42.26 -14.96
N SER A 527 0.88 41.02 -15.12
CA SER A 527 -0.22 40.44 -14.34
C SER A 527 0.00 40.51 -12.83
N PHE A 528 1.25 40.38 -12.35
CA PHE A 528 1.55 40.50 -10.92
C PHE A 528 1.49 41.95 -10.45
N ARG A 529 1.98 42.90 -11.24
CA ARG A 529 1.86 44.33 -10.90
C ARG A 529 0.40 44.75 -10.76
N ASP A 530 -0.45 44.33 -11.71
CA ASP A 530 -1.89 44.59 -11.65
C ASP A 530 -2.54 43.94 -10.44
N HIS A 531 -2.15 42.70 -10.12
CA HIS A 531 -2.64 41.99 -8.94
C HIS A 531 -2.38 42.76 -7.63
N PHE A 532 -1.15 43.22 -7.42
CA PHE A 532 -0.79 43.95 -6.20
C PHE A 532 -1.38 45.36 -6.16
N ASN A 533 -1.51 46.04 -7.31
CA ASN A 533 -2.22 47.32 -7.40
C ASN A 533 -3.69 47.18 -6.99
N ASN A 534 -4.39 46.18 -7.54
CA ASN A 534 -5.78 45.90 -7.16
C ASN A 534 -5.89 45.49 -5.69
N PHE A 535 -4.92 44.73 -5.18
CA PHE A 535 -4.93 44.33 -3.77
C PHE A 535 -4.72 45.52 -2.82
N ALA A 536 -3.89 46.49 -3.18
CA ALA A 536 -3.75 47.73 -2.42
C ALA A 536 -5.09 48.47 -2.30
N GLU A 537 -5.90 48.52 -3.35
CA GLU A 537 -7.26 49.09 -3.31
C GLU A 537 -8.16 48.31 -2.33
N VAL A 538 -8.13 46.97 -2.41
CA VAL A 538 -8.90 46.12 -1.48
C VAL A 538 -8.50 46.36 -0.03
N LEU A 539 -7.22 46.54 0.26
CA LEU A 539 -6.75 46.86 1.62
C LEU A 539 -7.24 48.23 2.08
N ILE A 540 -7.12 49.24 1.23
CA ILE A 540 -7.57 50.61 1.54
C ILE A 540 -9.06 50.63 1.85
N ASP A 541 -9.88 50.03 0.98
CA ASP A 541 -11.34 50.03 1.16
C ASP A 541 -11.77 49.21 2.38
N ARG A 542 -11.18 48.03 2.60
CA ARG A 542 -11.59 47.13 3.69
C ARG A 542 -11.21 47.66 5.07
N PHE A 543 -10.05 48.30 5.18
CA PHE A 543 -9.53 48.79 6.46
C PHE A 543 -9.67 50.31 6.64
N ASN A 544 -10.27 51.01 5.68
CA ASN A 544 -10.36 52.46 5.60
C ASN A 544 -8.99 53.13 5.79
N LEU A 545 -7.99 52.64 5.04
CA LEU A 545 -6.62 53.15 5.15
C LEU A 545 -6.50 54.54 4.51
N ASP A 546 -5.71 55.40 5.14
CA ASP A 546 -5.41 56.76 4.72
C ASP A 546 -3.93 57.11 4.96
N GLU A 547 -3.55 58.38 4.77
CA GLU A 547 -2.19 58.89 4.98
C GLU A 547 -1.65 58.72 6.41
N SER A 548 -2.54 58.52 7.39
CA SER A 548 -2.17 58.28 8.80
C SER A 548 -1.95 56.79 9.11
N SER A 549 -2.39 55.92 8.20
CA SER A 549 -2.36 54.46 8.35
C SER A 549 -0.97 53.89 8.09
N PHE A 550 -0.71 52.70 8.64
CA PHE A 550 0.55 51.99 8.49
C PHE A 550 0.32 50.52 8.15
N VAL A 551 0.94 50.07 7.05
CA VAL A 551 0.95 48.67 6.62
C VAL A 551 2.37 48.09 6.73
N LEU A 552 2.48 46.89 7.31
CA LEU A 552 3.74 46.13 7.34
C LEU A 552 3.62 44.89 6.45
N ASP A 553 4.53 44.74 5.48
CA ASP A 553 4.54 43.61 4.55
C ASP A 553 5.73 42.66 4.82
N ILE A 554 5.44 41.43 5.19
CA ILE A 554 6.43 40.37 5.46
C ILE A 554 6.74 39.66 4.14
N GLY A 555 8.02 39.52 3.82
CA GLY A 555 8.46 38.95 2.54
C GLY A 555 8.19 39.90 1.37
N SER A 556 8.44 41.20 1.57
CA SER A 556 8.06 42.25 0.62
C SER A 556 8.78 42.20 -0.72
N ASN A 557 9.82 41.35 -0.85
CA ASN A 557 10.60 41.15 -2.08
C ASN A 557 11.16 42.49 -2.59
N ASP A 558 10.95 42.81 -3.87
CA ASP A 558 11.32 44.07 -4.52
C ASP A 558 10.39 45.27 -4.18
N GLY A 559 9.47 45.09 -3.22
CA GLY A 559 8.59 46.14 -2.70
C GLY A 559 7.33 46.37 -3.53
N ILE A 560 6.89 45.39 -4.33
CA ILE A 560 5.76 45.54 -5.26
C ILE A 560 4.47 46.04 -4.60
N LEU A 561 4.10 45.54 -3.41
CA LEU A 561 2.94 46.04 -2.65
C LEU A 561 3.20 47.42 -2.06
N LEU A 562 4.40 47.63 -1.51
CA LEU A 562 4.79 48.90 -0.90
C LEU A 562 4.68 50.05 -1.90
N LYS A 563 5.09 49.80 -3.15
CA LYS A 563 4.95 50.76 -4.25
C LYS A 563 3.49 51.12 -4.51
N ALA A 564 2.62 50.12 -4.64
CA ALA A 564 1.20 50.32 -4.88
C ALA A 564 0.52 51.14 -3.76
N LEU A 565 0.90 50.88 -2.50
CA LEU A 565 0.40 51.61 -1.33
C LEU A 565 0.95 53.05 -1.29
N LYS A 566 2.25 53.24 -1.57
CA LYS A 566 2.90 54.57 -1.63
C LYS A 566 2.25 55.45 -2.70
N GLU A 567 1.94 54.91 -3.88
CA GLU A 567 1.24 55.62 -4.96
C GLU A 567 -0.19 56.05 -4.58
N LYS A 568 -0.77 55.42 -3.55
CA LYS A 568 -2.08 55.75 -2.97
C LYS A 568 -1.95 56.47 -1.63
N GLU A 569 -0.78 57.03 -1.34
CA GLU A 569 -0.49 57.85 -0.15
C GLU A 569 -0.59 57.10 1.19
N VAL A 570 -0.57 55.75 1.19
CA VAL A 570 -0.54 54.94 2.41
C VAL A 570 0.91 54.59 2.76
N TYR A 571 1.31 54.85 4.01
CA TYR A 571 2.65 54.52 4.48
C TYR A 571 2.82 53.01 4.72
N ALA A 572 3.89 52.43 4.16
CA ALA A 572 4.18 51.01 4.32
C ALA A 572 5.68 50.73 4.52
N ILE A 573 5.99 49.66 5.27
CA ILE A 573 7.35 49.13 5.48
C ILE A 573 7.36 47.65 5.09
N GLY A 574 8.41 47.22 4.40
CA GLY A 574 8.68 45.83 4.08
C GLY A 574 9.67 45.16 5.04
N ILE A 575 9.61 43.83 5.11
CA ILE A 575 10.62 43.00 5.77
C ILE A 575 11.05 41.91 4.77
N GLU A 576 12.34 41.86 4.45
CA GLU A 576 12.88 40.98 3.41
C GLU A 576 14.25 40.41 3.83
N PRO A 577 14.44 39.08 3.92
CA PRO A 577 15.73 38.48 4.24
C PRO A 577 16.75 38.52 3.09
N ALA A 578 16.33 38.61 1.82
CA ALA A 578 17.25 38.68 0.71
C ALA A 578 17.88 40.08 0.61
N GLY A 579 19.16 40.19 1.00
CA GLY A 579 19.89 41.47 1.02
C GLY A 579 19.82 42.21 -0.32
N ASN A 580 20.03 41.50 -1.43
CA ASN A 580 19.99 42.06 -2.78
C ASN A 580 18.62 42.66 -3.17
N LEU A 581 17.52 42.12 -2.65
CA LEU A 581 16.16 42.61 -2.93
C LEU A 581 15.77 43.75 -1.99
N SER A 582 16.09 43.62 -0.70
CA SER A 582 15.86 44.69 0.28
C SER A 582 16.63 45.97 -0.06
N ASP A 583 17.88 45.84 -0.55
CA ASP A 583 18.68 46.97 -1.03
C ASP A 583 18.05 47.60 -2.28
N ALA A 584 17.56 46.78 -3.22
CA ALA A 584 16.89 47.27 -4.43
C ALA A 584 15.57 48.01 -4.11
N ALA A 585 14.78 47.52 -3.16
CA ALA A 585 13.56 48.18 -2.71
C ALA A 585 13.88 49.54 -2.06
N ASN A 586 14.87 49.58 -1.16
CA ASN A 586 15.31 50.81 -0.50
C ASN A 586 15.87 51.85 -1.49
N LEU A 587 16.61 51.43 -2.52
CA LEU A 587 17.08 52.31 -3.61
C LEU A 587 15.93 52.94 -4.39
N ASN A 588 14.77 52.28 -4.46
CA ASN A 588 13.54 52.79 -5.06
C ASN A 588 12.65 53.56 -4.04
N GLU A 589 13.22 53.95 -2.90
CA GLU A 589 12.53 54.67 -1.81
C GLU A 589 11.32 53.91 -1.25
N LEU A 590 11.43 52.57 -1.16
CA LEU A 590 10.45 51.68 -0.53
C LEU A 590 11.06 51.13 0.77
N PRO A 591 10.74 51.71 1.95
CA PRO A 591 11.41 51.37 3.20
C PRO A 591 11.31 49.88 3.52
N THR A 592 12.46 49.20 3.60
CA THR A 592 12.51 47.75 3.77
C THR A 592 13.60 47.36 4.77
N VAL A 593 13.22 46.60 5.80
CA VAL A 593 14.12 46.09 6.84
C VAL A 593 14.69 44.75 6.38
N HIS A 594 16.02 44.70 6.25
CA HIS A 594 16.73 43.44 5.97
C HIS A 594 16.70 42.52 7.19
N GLY A 595 16.15 41.31 7.01
CA GLY A 595 16.19 40.21 7.96
C GLY A 595 14.92 39.36 8.00
N TYR A 596 14.95 38.29 8.78
CA TYR A 596 13.82 37.38 8.94
C TYR A 596 12.83 37.89 10.00
N PHE A 597 11.53 37.90 9.69
CA PHE A 597 10.51 38.43 10.60
C PHE A 597 10.33 37.63 11.90
N GLU A 598 10.74 36.37 11.92
CA GLU A 598 10.74 35.56 13.14
C GLU A 598 11.85 35.96 14.13
N ASP A 599 12.83 36.75 13.70
CA ASP A 599 13.96 37.19 14.53
C ASP A 599 13.60 38.45 15.35
N ALA A 600 13.77 38.38 16.67
CA ALA A 600 13.43 39.48 17.58
C ALA A 600 14.17 40.80 17.26
N SER A 601 15.39 40.71 16.74
CA SER A 601 16.22 41.87 16.33
C SER A 601 15.68 42.61 15.11
N VAL A 602 14.85 41.95 14.30
CA VAL A 602 14.17 42.54 13.14
C VAL A 602 12.89 43.24 13.60
N VAL A 603 12.09 42.54 14.40
CA VAL A 603 10.83 43.08 14.95
C VAL A 603 11.08 44.31 15.81
N SER A 604 12.17 44.35 16.59
CA SER A 604 12.53 45.52 17.42
C SER A 604 12.80 46.81 16.63
N LYS A 605 13.01 46.72 15.30
CA LYS A 605 13.20 47.88 14.43
C LYS A 605 11.88 48.52 13.99
N ILE A 606 10.75 47.87 14.28
CA ILE A 606 9.41 48.39 13.98
C ILE A 606 8.94 49.22 15.17
N ASP A 607 8.94 50.53 15.02
CA ASP A 607 8.64 51.50 16.08
C ASP A 607 7.17 51.99 16.10
N ARG A 608 6.38 51.57 15.11
CA ARG A 608 4.95 51.92 14.95
C ARG A 608 4.07 50.67 14.97
N LYS A 609 2.82 50.85 15.41
CA LYS A 609 1.79 49.81 15.35
C LYS A 609 1.07 49.85 14.00
N ALA A 610 1.01 48.73 13.30
CA ALA A 610 0.39 48.60 11.98
C ALA A 610 -1.13 48.42 12.08
N ASP A 611 -1.85 49.00 11.12
CA ASP A 611 -3.28 48.75 10.90
C ASP A 611 -3.48 47.35 10.28
N VAL A 612 -2.58 46.98 9.37
CA VAL A 612 -2.58 45.69 8.67
C VAL A 612 -1.16 45.17 8.59
N VAL A 613 -0.99 43.88 8.87
CA VAL A 613 0.23 43.13 8.55
C VAL A 613 -0.10 42.18 7.42
N THR A 614 0.71 42.14 6.37
CA THR A 614 0.56 41.23 5.23
C THR A 614 1.70 40.23 5.17
N ALA A 615 1.43 39.01 4.68
CA ALA A 615 2.44 38.01 4.34
C ALA A 615 1.99 37.25 3.09
N LEU A 616 2.40 37.73 1.93
CA LEU A 616 1.91 37.24 0.64
C LEU A 616 2.89 36.25 0.03
N ASN A 617 2.44 35.01 -0.17
CA ASN A 617 3.24 33.89 -0.69
C ASN A 617 4.50 33.55 0.12
N VAL A 618 4.62 34.02 1.37
CA VAL A 618 5.76 33.74 2.28
C VAL A 618 5.37 32.88 3.49
N PHE A 619 4.09 32.87 3.89
CA PHE A 619 3.67 32.16 5.10
C PHE A 619 3.86 30.63 4.99
N ALA A 620 3.89 30.08 3.78
CA ALA A 620 4.23 28.67 3.54
C ALA A 620 5.74 28.36 3.72
N HIS A 621 6.60 29.37 3.83
CA HIS A 621 8.05 29.27 3.75
C HIS A 621 8.80 29.25 5.09
N SER A 622 8.09 29.26 6.21
CA SER A 622 8.71 29.21 7.54
C SER A 622 8.37 27.94 8.30
N ASP A 623 9.37 27.42 9.02
CA ASP A 623 9.19 26.35 9.99
C ASP A 623 8.61 26.87 11.31
N ASN A 624 8.87 28.15 11.62
CA ASN A 624 8.49 28.80 12.87
C ASN A 624 7.26 29.71 12.71
N LEU A 625 6.20 29.15 12.13
CA LEU A 625 4.95 29.85 11.84
C LEU A 625 4.32 30.50 13.07
N LYS A 626 4.46 29.86 14.24
CA LYS A 626 3.93 30.39 15.50
C LYS A 626 4.61 31.70 15.86
N GLN A 627 5.94 31.78 15.71
CA GLN A 627 6.69 33.01 15.99
C GLN A 627 6.34 34.13 15.03
N ILE A 628 6.21 33.84 13.72
CA ILE A 628 5.73 34.82 12.73
C ILE A 628 4.36 35.37 13.14
N THR A 629 3.45 34.48 13.54
CA THR A 629 2.10 34.89 13.95
C THR A 629 2.13 35.74 15.22
N TYR A 630 2.88 35.34 16.24
CA TYR A 630 3.05 36.14 17.46
C TYR A 630 3.66 37.50 17.17
N ASN A 631 4.69 37.56 16.33
CA ASN A 631 5.33 38.81 15.95
C ASN A 631 4.36 39.72 15.18
N ALA A 632 3.57 39.18 14.25
CA ALA A 632 2.55 39.94 13.51
C ALA A 632 1.54 40.58 14.47
N PHE A 633 0.97 39.80 15.39
CA PHE A 633 0.02 40.33 16.39
C PHE A 633 0.69 41.26 17.41
N SER A 634 1.99 41.11 17.67
CA SER A 634 2.72 42.03 18.56
C SER A 634 2.93 43.41 17.95
N VAL A 635 2.89 43.57 16.62
CA VAL A 635 3.05 44.87 15.94
C VAL A 635 1.74 45.45 15.43
N LEU A 636 0.63 44.71 15.49
CA LEU A 636 -0.71 45.20 15.14
C LEU A 636 -1.27 46.17 16.18
N LYS A 637 -2.04 47.16 15.70
CA LYS A 637 -2.96 47.95 16.54
C LYS A 637 -4.09 47.06 17.09
N PRO A 638 -4.72 47.42 18.22
CA PRO A 638 -5.94 46.75 18.66
C PRO A 638 -7.00 46.77 17.55
N GLY A 639 -7.49 45.59 17.16
CA GLY A 639 -8.46 45.43 16.06
C GLY A 639 -7.85 45.37 14.66
N GLY A 640 -6.54 45.57 14.52
CA GLY A 640 -5.83 45.31 13.26
C GLY A 640 -5.84 43.82 12.91
N GLN A 641 -5.61 43.51 11.62
CA GLN A 641 -5.66 42.15 11.11
C GLN A 641 -4.35 41.73 10.44
N PHE A 642 -4.07 40.43 10.53
CA PHE A 642 -2.99 39.79 9.80
C PHE A 642 -3.57 39.12 8.55
N VAL A 643 -3.07 39.46 7.37
CA VAL A 643 -3.56 38.95 6.10
C VAL A 643 -2.48 38.12 5.43
N ILE A 644 -2.78 36.85 5.16
CA ILE A 644 -1.86 35.94 4.47
C ILE A 644 -2.42 35.55 3.11
N GLU A 645 -1.54 35.36 2.13
CA GLU A 645 -1.88 34.70 0.86
C GLU A 645 -0.99 33.48 0.69
N VAL A 646 -1.61 32.32 0.47
CA VAL A 646 -0.91 31.03 0.35
C VAL A 646 -1.53 30.19 -0.76
N GLN A 647 -0.72 29.32 -1.38
CA GLN A 647 -1.22 28.43 -2.42
C GLN A 647 -2.25 27.47 -1.85
N TYR A 648 -3.33 27.26 -2.62
CA TYR A 648 -4.45 26.46 -2.17
C TYR A 648 -4.21 24.98 -2.48
N ILE A 649 -4.11 24.15 -1.45
CA ILE A 649 -3.84 22.72 -1.64
C ILE A 649 -4.95 22.00 -2.42
N LEU A 650 -6.20 22.48 -2.34
CA LEU A 650 -7.31 21.91 -3.09
C LEU A 650 -7.06 21.99 -4.60
N ASN A 651 -6.60 23.13 -5.10
CA ASN A 651 -6.18 23.30 -6.50
C ASN A 651 -4.99 22.41 -6.83
N THR A 652 -4.00 22.34 -5.94
CA THR A 652 -2.83 21.48 -6.16
C THR A 652 -3.22 20.01 -6.38
N LEU A 653 -4.21 19.51 -5.62
CA LEU A 653 -4.72 18.15 -5.78
C LEU A 653 -5.60 17.97 -7.02
N LYS A 654 -6.50 18.93 -7.31
CA LYS A 654 -7.43 18.88 -8.45
C LYS A 654 -6.68 18.95 -9.78
N ASP A 655 -5.77 19.91 -9.90
CA ASP A 655 -5.04 20.24 -11.13
C ASP A 655 -3.71 19.47 -11.25
N VAL A 656 -3.35 18.72 -10.19
CA VAL A 656 -2.17 17.86 -10.07
C VAL A 656 -0.86 18.65 -10.26
N THR A 657 -0.80 19.85 -9.68
CA THR A 657 0.35 20.78 -9.77
C THR A 657 1.40 20.45 -8.72
N PHE A 658 1.92 19.22 -8.78
CA PHE A 658 2.90 18.70 -7.81
C PHE A 658 4.23 19.45 -7.82
N ASP A 659 4.47 20.23 -8.87
CA ASP A 659 5.60 21.13 -9.03
C ASP A 659 5.58 22.31 -8.04
N ASN A 660 4.46 22.51 -7.33
CA ASN A 660 4.39 23.35 -6.13
C ASN A 660 5.11 22.73 -4.91
N ILE A 661 5.51 21.46 -4.97
CA ILE A 661 6.21 20.77 -3.88
C ILE A 661 7.72 20.95 -4.08
N TYR A 662 8.34 21.85 -3.32
CA TYR A 662 9.78 22.08 -3.28
C TYR A 662 10.19 22.64 -1.91
N HIS A 663 11.48 22.66 -1.60
CA HIS A 663 11.99 22.86 -0.23
C HIS A 663 11.62 24.20 0.42
N GLU A 664 11.33 25.24 -0.36
CA GLU A 664 10.87 26.53 0.19
C GLU A 664 9.42 26.42 0.70
N HIS A 665 8.62 25.46 0.22
CA HIS A 665 7.23 25.26 0.66
C HIS A 665 7.17 24.20 1.76
N TYR A 666 7.38 24.62 3.02
CA TYR A 666 7.34 23.70 4.15
C TYR A 666 5.92 23.20 4.46
N ASN A 667 4.88 23.99 4.19
CA ASN A 667 3.48 23.66 4.45
C ASN A 667 2.61 23.92 3.22
N TYR A 668 1.56 23.12 3.08
CA TYR A 668 0.59 23.18 1.99
C TYR A 668 -0.80 23.36 2.59
N TRP A 669 -1.43 24.49 2.31
CA TRP A 669 -2.51 25.00 3.14
C TRP A 669 -3.91 24.68 2.61
N SER A 670 -4.75 24.21 3.53
CA SER A 670 -6.20 24.23 3.44
C SER A 670 -6.75 25.18 4.51
N VAL A 671 -7.98 25.63 4.33
CA VAL A 671 -8.73 26.38 5.34
C VAL A 671 -8.91 25.56 6.61
N LEU A 672 -9.16 24.25 6.50
CA LEU A 672 -9.24 23.33 7.64
C LEU A 672 -7.95 23.35 8.47
N SER A 673 -6.77 23.26 7.85
CA SER A 673 -5.50 23.24 8.59
C SER A 673 -5.13 24.61 9.15
N LEU A 674 -5.38 25.70 8.40
CA LEU A 674 -5.21 27.07 8.87
C LEU A 674 -6.15 27.39 10.04
N HIS A 675 -7.41 26.96 9.97
CA HIS A 675 -8.36 27.14 11.06
C HIS A 675 -7.84 26.51 12.35
N ARG A 676 -7.37 25.25 12.29
CA ARG A 676 -6.76 24.56 13.44
C ARG A 676 -5.51 25.28 13.95
N PHE A 677 -4.68 25.79 13.05
CA PHE A 677 -3.47 26.53 13.41
C PHE A 677 -3.79 27.79 14.20
N PHE A 678 -4.62 28.69 13.65
CA PHE A 678 -4.95 29.94 14.32
C PHE A 678 -5.82 29.75 15.57
N GLU A 679 -6.72 28.76 15.58
CA GLU A 679 -7.49 28.40 16.77
C GLU A 679 -6.57 27.99 17.93
N SER A 680 -5.48 27.26 17.66
CA SER A 680 -4.50 26.86 18.68
C SER A 680 -3.70 28.02 19.29
N LEU A 681 -3.74 29.19 18.65
CA LEU A 681 -3.08 30.43 19.08
C LEU A 681 -4.06 31.45 19.66
N ASP A 682 -5.29 31.03 19.95
CA ASP A 682 -6.40 31.90 20.40
C ASP A 682 -6.75 33.03 19.40
N LEU A 683 -6.57 32.73 18.11
CA LEU A 683 -6.93 33.60 16.99
C LEU A 683 -8.08 32.99 16.19
N GLN A 684 -8.59 33.73 15.22
CA GLN A 684 -9.62 33.23 14.31
C GLN A 684 -9.47 33.77 12.89
N ILE A 685 -9.88 32.94 11.94
CA ILE A 685 -10.05 33.35 10.55
C ILE A 685 -11.36 34.12 10.45
N CYS A 686 -11.29 35.36 9.98
CA CYS A 686 -12.41 36.28 9.90
C CYS A 686 -13.01 36.32 8.48
N HIS A 687 -12.17 36.17 7.45
CA HIS A 687 -12.61 36.19 6.05
C HIS A 687 -11.62 35.42 5.17
N ILE A 688 -12.13 34.87 4.07
CA ILE A 688 -11.37 34.13 3.07
C ILE A 688 -11.81 34.55 1.67
N GLU A 689 -10.83 34.74 0.79
CA GLU A 689 -11.02 35.01 -0.64
C GLU A 689 -10.22 34.00 -1.46
N TYR A 690 -10.78 33.57 -2.60
CA TYR A 690 -10.01 32.84 -3.60
C TYR A 690 -9.27 33.85 -4.49
N VAL A 691 -8.02 33.52 -4.84
CA VAL A 691 -7.16 34.34 -5.68
C VAL A 691 -6.57 33.47 -6.79
N GLU A 692 -6.59 33.95 -8.03
CA GLU A 692 -6.12 33.17 -9.19
C GLU A 692 -4.58 33.14 -9.34
N THR A 693 -3.84 33.73 -8.41
CA THR A 693 -2.37 33.76 -8.41
C THR A 693 -1.77 32.36 -8.29
N HIS A 694 -0.64 32.14 -8.97
CA HIS A 694 0.19 30.92 -8.90
C HIS A 694 -0.51 29.57 -9.21
N GLY A 695 -1.66 29.58 -9.89
CA GLY A 695 -2.44 28.37 -10.19
C GLY A 695 -3.55 28.08 -9.15
N GLY A 696 -3.87 29.05 -8.29
CA GLY A 696 -4.92 28.97 -7.28
C GLY A 696 -4.37 29.15 -5.87
N SER A 697 -4.81 30.22 -5.22
CA SER A 697 -4.40 30.61 -3.87
C SER A 697 -5.63 30.99 -3.04
N ILE A 698 -5.45 31.00 -1.72
CA ILE A 698 -6.41 31.58 -0.78
C ILE A 698 -5.76 32.75 -0.06
N ARG A 699 -6.54 33.82 0.09
CA ARG A 699 -6.20 34.95 0.95
C ARG A 699 -7.04 34.87 2.21
N VAL A 700 -6.38 34.88 3.36
CA VAL A 700 -6.98 34.61 4.66
C VAL A 700 -6.74 35.80 5.56
N TYR A 701 -7.81 36.31 6.15
CA TYR A 701 -7.80 37.44 7.07
C TYR A 701 -7.95 36.91 8.49
N ILE A 702 -6.97 37.19 9.34
CA ILE A 702 -6.88 36.68 10.72
C ILE A 702 -7.00 37.84 11.70
N GLY A 703 -7.82 37.65 12.72
CA GLY A 703 -8.04 38.62 13.79
C GLY A 703 -8.19 37.94 15.15
N SER A 704 -8.34 38.76 16.17
CA SER A 704 -8.71 38.32 17.53
C SER A 704 -10.14 37.78 17.57
N LYS A 705 -10.49 37.01 18.61
CA LYS A 705 -11.81 36.34 18.77
C LYS A 705 -13.03 37.28 18.79
N ASN A 706 -12.82 38.58 18.96
CA ASN A 706 -13.88 39.60 18.99
C ASN A 706 -14.26 40.16 17.60
N VAL A 707 -13.53 39.79 16.55
CA VAL A 707 -13.85 40.19 15.17
C VAL A 707 -15.02 39.35 14.63
N SER A 708 -15.87 39.91 13.76
CA SER A 708 -16.95 39.15 13.12
C SER A 708 -16.41 38.16 12.07
N ILE A 709 -16.96 36.96 12.04
CA ILE A 709 -16.64 35.93 11.03
C ILE A 709 -17.57 36.09 9.82
N ASP A 710 -16.99 36.24 8.64
CA ASP A 710 -17.69 36.30 7.37
C ASP A 710 -18.17 34.91 6.92
N PRO A 711 -19.34 34.79 6.24
CA PRO A 711 -19.84 33.52 5.73
C PRO A 711 -18.88 32.77 4.79
N SER A 712 -17.90 33.44 4.18
CA SER A 712 -16.92 32.78 3.31
C SER A 712 -16.13 31.70 4.05
N VAL A 713 -15.83 31.88 5.34
CA VAL A 713 -15.07 30.89 6.14
C VAL A 713 -15.79 29.53 6.14
N ALA A 714 -17.09 29.53 6.47
CA ALA A 714 -17.90 28.31 6.49
C ALA A 714 -18.04 27.69 5.09
N LYS A 715 -18.18 28.53 4.05
CA LYS A 715 -18.27 28.08 2.66
C LYS A 715 -17.04 27.29 2.21
N PHE A 716 -15.84 27.82 2.44
CA PHE A 716 -14.60 27.12 2.06
C PHE A 716 -14.40 25.83 2.87
N MET A 717 -14.64 25.85 4.18
CA MET A 717 -14.53 24.63 5.00
C MET A 717 -15.47 23.52 4.53
N GLN A 718 -16.71 23.86 4.14
CA GLN A 718 -17.66 22.89 3.59
C GLN A 718 -17.20 22.32 2.25
N GLU A 719 -16.62 23.13 1.36
CA GLU A 719 -16.07 22.66 0.10
C GLU A 719 -14.91 21.66 0.33
N GLU A 720 -14.01 21.98 1.25
CA GLU A 720 -12.87 21.12 1.59
C GLU A 720 -13.30 19.77 2.19
N LEU A 721 -14.29 19.79 3.10
CA LEU A 721 -14.87 18.57 3.67
C LEU A 721 -15.59 17.73 2.62
N ALA A 722 -16.29 18.37 1.68
CA ALA A 722 -16.97 17.67 0.59
C ALA A 722 -15.97 16.99 -0.37
N TYR A 723 -14.81 17.60 -0.59
CA TYR A 723 -13.71 16.99 -1.36
C TYR A 723 -12.97 15.89 -0.57
N GLY A 724 -13.03 15.94 0.76
CA GLY A 724 -12.41 14.97 1.67
C GLY A 724 -10.99 15.35 2.11
N LEU A 725 -10.66 16.64 2.20
CA LEU A 725 -9.33 17.10 2.67
C LEU A 725 -9.05 16.74 4.14
N ASP A 726 -10.06 16.28 4.88
CA ASP A 726 -9.93 15.73 6.23
C ASP A 726 -9.44 14.28 6.26
N LYS A 727 -9.20 13.66 5.09
CA LYS A 727 -8.79 12.26 4.96
C LYS A 727 -7.63 12.10 3.99
N ILE A 728 -6.87 11.00 4.09
CA ILE A 728 -5.66 10.79 3.28
C ILE A 728 -5.94 10.33 1.84
N GLU A 729 -7.11 9.77 1.55
CA GLU A 729 -7.41 9.13 0.27
C GLU A 729 -7.28 10.08 -0.95
N PRO A 730 -7.76 11.34 -0.93
CA PRO A 730 -7.56 12.27 -2.06
C PRO A 730 -6.08 12.56 -2.33
N TYR A 731 -5.26 12.59 -1.28
CA TYR A 731 -3.82 12.82 -1.38
C TYR A 731 -3.09 11.62 -2.00
N LYS A 732 -3.49 10.40 -1.64
CA LYS A 732 -2.97 9.17 -2.27
C LYS A 732 -3.33 9.09 -3.76
N LYS A 733 -4.58 9.41 -4.12
CA LYS A 733 -5.01 9.52 -5.52
C LYS A 733 -4.21 10.58 -6.29
N PHE A 734 -3.89 11.70 -5.65
CA PHE A 734 -3.02 12.71 -6.24
C PHE A 734 -1.63 12.12 -6.53
N ALA A 735 -1.02 11.38 -5.60
CA ALA A 735 0.28 10.74 -5.82
C ALA A 735 0.27 9.75 -7.01
N GLU A 736 -0.81 8.96 -7.16
CA GLU A 736 -1.01 8.07 -8.30
C GLU A 736 -1.05 8.85 -9.63
N LYS A 737 -1.83 9.94 -9.69
CA LYS A 737 -1.92 10.81 -10.87
C LYS A 737 -0.58 11.46 -11.24
N VAL A 738 0.23 11.84 -10.24
CA VAL A 738 1.57 12.40 -10.47
C VAL A 738 2.47 11.36 -11.15
N LEU A 739 2.41 10.10 -10.72
CA LEU A 739 3.16 9.02 -11.34
C LEU A 739 2.70 8.74 -12.77
N GLU A 740 1.39 8.80 -13.04
CA GLU A 740 0.83 8.71 -14.39
C GLU A 740 1.34 9.84 -15.30
N ARG A 741 1.35 11.08 -14.79
CA ARG A 741 1.92 12.24 -15.50
C ARG A 741 3.41 12.07 -15.80
N LYS A 742 4.19 11.57 -14.85
CA LYS A 742 5.62 11.24 -15.07
C LYS A 742 5.78 10.28 -16.26
N LYS A 743 5.02 9.19 -16.28
CA LYS A 743 5.06 8.20 -17.37
C LYS A 743 4.67 8.80 -18.72
N TYR A 744 3.61 9.60 -18.73
CA TYR A 744 3.13 10.27 -19.94
C TYR A 744 4.16 11.27 -20.50
N ALA A 745 4.67 12.17 -19.66
CA ALA A 745 5.68 13.16 -20.03
C ALA A 745 6.97 12.52 -20.57
N LEU A 746 7.46 11.47 -19.90
CA LEU A 746 8.62 10.71 -20.37
C LEU A 746 8.36 10.03 -21.73
N GLY A 747 7.14 9.55 -21.97
CA GLY A 747 6.75 8.99 -23.28
C GLY A 747 6.87 10.01 -24.41
N ILE A 748 6.40 11.25 -24.20
CA ILE A 748 6.52 12.34 -25.17
C ILE A 748 7.99 12.66 -25.46
N VAL A 749 8.76 12.92 -24.40
CA VAL A 749 10.16 13.37 -24.54
C VAL A 749 11.02 12.29 -25.19
N LYS A 750 10.86 11.02 -24.80
CA LYS A 750 11.57 9.89 -25.42
C LYS A 750 11.17 9.73 -26.90
N SER A 751 9.89 9.86 -27.24
CA SER A 751 9.41 9.79 -28.62
C SER A 751 10.05 10.87 -29.51
N LEU A 752 10.12 12.12 -29.01
CA LEU A 752 10.75 13.22 -29.73
C LEU A 752 12.25 12.96 -29.96
N LYS A 753 12.99 12.51 -28.92
CA LYS A 753 14.42 12.20 -29.06
C LYS A 753 14.71 11.01 -29.98
N ILE A 754 13.89 9.95 -29.95
CA ILE A 754 14.00 8.82 -30.89
C ILE A 754 13.86 9.29 -32.35
N ASN A 755 13.00 10.28 -32.59
CA ASN A 755 12.81 10.90 -33.91
C ASN A 755 13.88 11.95 -34.27
N GLY A 756 14.97 12.04 -33.50
CA GLY A 756 16.08 12.97 -33.73
C GLY A 756 15.71 14.44 -33.56
N LYS A 757 14.64 14.74 -32.81
CA LYS A 757 14.14 16.11 -32.63
C LYS A 757 14.96 16.90 -31.62
N LYS A 758 15.24 18.18 -31.95
CA LYS A 758 15.85 19.15 -31.04
C LYS A 758 14.78 19.69 -30.07
N ILE A 759 15.05 19.57 -28.77
CA ILE A 759 14.09 19.92 -27.72
C ILE A 759 14.73 20.94 -26.78
N VAL A 760 14.03 22.05 -26.54
CA VAL A 760 14.45 23.09 -25.59
C VAL A 760 13.34 23.39 -24.60
N GLY A 761 13.68 23.94 -23.44
CA GLY A 761 12.72 24.47 -22.47
C GLY A 761 12.42 25.95 -22.70
N TYR A 762 11.27 26.42 -22.21
CA TYR A 762 10.95 27.85 -22.10
C TYR A 762 10.45 28.17 -20.68
N GLY A 763 11.14 29.11 -20.04
CA GLY A 763 10.96 29.52 -18.65
C GLY A 763 11.69 28.61 -17.68
N SER A 764 12.32 29.17 -16.66
CA SER A 764 13.03 28.45 -15.59
C SER A 764 12.50 28.83 -14.19
N PRO A 765 11.18 28.70 -13.92
CA PRO A 765 10.66 28.90 -12.58
C PRO A 765 11.19 27.83 -11.62
N ALA A 766 11.15 28.09 -10.31
CA ALA A 766 11.49 27.11 -9.26
C ALA A 766 10.83 25.73 -9.52
N LYS A 767 9.55 25.77 -9.88
CA LYS A 767 8.73 24.59 -10.22
C LYS A 767 9.33 23.71 -11.32
N ALA A 768 10.05 24.30 -12.29
CA ALA A 768 10.70 23.55 -13.37
C ALA A 768 11.80 22.63 -12.84
N THR A 769 12.56 23.08 -11.84
CA THR A 769 13.58 22.26 -11.17
C THR A 769 12.96 21.00 -10.58
N THR A 770 11.82 21.12 -9.89
CA THR A 770 11.10 19.97 -9.32
C THR A 770 10.64 18.99 -10.40
N VAL A 771 9.95 19.47 -11.43
CA VAL A 771 9.40 18.61 -12.50
C VAL A 771 10.50 17.84 -13.19
N LEU A 772 11.56 18.53 -13.62
CA LEU A 772 12.62 17.93 -14.42
C LEU A 772 13.45 16.94 -13.60
N ASN A 773 13.76 17.25 -12.34
CA ASN A 773 14.47 16.32 -11.46
C ASN A 773 13.62 15.09 -11.15
N TYR A 774 12.34 15.25 -10.79
CA TYR A 774 11.47 14.12 -10.46
C TYR A 774 11.21 13.22 -11.69
N PHE A 775 11.05 13.82 -12.87
CA PHE A 775 10.85 13.07 -14.11
C PHE A 775 12.16 12.46 -14.63
N GLY A 776 13.32 12.94 -14.21
CA GLY A 776 14.62 12.49 -14.73
C GLY A 776 14.89 13.03 -16.15
N ILE A 777 14.38 14.22 -16.47
CA ILE A 777 14.59 14.88 -17.76
C ILE A 777 15.80 15.82 -17.62
N ASP A 778 16.98 15.30 -17.96
CA ASP A 778 18.26 16.00 -17.90
C ASP A 778 18.66 16.67 -19.23
N ASN A 779 19.89 17.21 -19.26
CA ASN A 779 20.48 17.84 -20.45
C ASN A 779 20.72 16.91 -21.65
N LYS A 780 20.50 15.59 -21.52
CA LYS A 780 20.44 14.68 -22.68
C LYS A 780 19.10 14.79 -23.41
N PHE A 781 18.06 15.20 -22.69
CA PHE A 781 16.70 15.36 -23.20
C PHE A 781 16.37 16.80 -23.62
N ILE A 782 16.82 17.80 -22.86
CA ILE A 782 16.57 19.22 -23.13
C ILE A 782 17.91 19.93 -23.30
N ASP A 783 18.14 20.52 -24.46
CA ASP A 783 19.48 21.05 -24.79
C ASP A 783 19.79 22.35 -24.03
N TYR A 784 18.79 23.21 -23.84
CA TYR A 784 18.86 24.43 -23.02
C TYR A 784 17.45 24.93 -22.66
N ILE A 785 17.36 25.89 -21.73
CA ILE A 785 16.12 26.59 -21.34
C ILE A 785 16.21 28.06 -21.75
N ILE A 786 15.23 28.54 -22.51
CA ILE A 786 15.05 29.96 -22.83
C ILE A 786 14.47 30.67 -21.60
N GLU A 787 15.05 31.79 -21.20
CA GLU A 787 14.57 32.60 -20.07
C GLU A 787 14.55 34.09 -20.42
N ASP A 788 13.52 34.81 -19.95
CA ASP A 788 13.36 36.24 -20.18
C ASP A 788 14.10 37.07 -19.10
N ASN A 789 14.28 36.52 -17.90
CA ASN A 789 15.08 37.15 -16.84
C ASN A 789 16.59 37.02 -17.10
N GLU A 790 17.22 38.14 -17.45
CA GLU A 790 18.66 38.23 -17.74
C GLU A 790 19.56 37.79 -16.58
N MET A 791 19.13 37.93 -15.31
CA MET A 791 19.92 37.51 -14.15
C MET A 791 20.14 35.99 -14.09
N LYS A 792 19.31 35.21 -14.80
CA LYS A 792 19.42 33.75 -14.90
C LYS A 792 20.24 33.28 -16.09
N HIS A 793 20.58 34.15 -17.04
CA HIS A 793 21.36 33.76 -18.22
C HIS A 793 22.77 33.31 -17.83
N GLY A 794 23.28 32.28 -18.49
CA GLY A 794 24.59 31.69 -18.18
C GLY A 794 24.60 30.85 -16.90
N ARG A 795 23.46 30.69 -16.22
CA ARG A 795 23.29 29.74 -15.13
C ARG A 795 22.88 28.37 -15.63
N ILE A 796 22.93 27.38 -14.74
CA ILE A 796 22.55 25.99 -15.03
C ILE A 796 21.51 25.54 -14.01
N LEU A 797 20.48 24.85 -14.47
CA LEU A 797 19.44 24.29 -13.63
C LEU A 797 20.01 23.11 -12.79
N PRO A 798 19.90 23.13 -11.47
CA PRO A 798 20.57 22.15 -10.61
C PRO A 798 19.95 20.75 -10.74
N GLY A 799 20.77 19.73 -10.50
CA GLY A 799 20.47 18.31 -10.62
C GLY A 799 20.40 17.80 -12.06
N VAL A 800 19.63 18.47 -12.92
CA VAL A 800 19.43 18.08 -14.35
C VAL A 800 20.44 18.70 -15.32
N ARG A 801 21.23 19.67 -14.85
CA ARG A 801 22.37 20.29 -15.57
C ARG A 801 22.02 20.90 -16.92
N ILE A 802 20.83 21.51 -17.03
CA ILE A 802 20.36 22.15 -18.27
C ILE A 802 20.74 23.64 -18.23
N PRO A 803 21.47 24.17 -19.24
CA PRO A 803 21.88 25.56 -19.27
C PRO A 803 20.71 26.51 -19.56
N ILE A 804 20.75 27.70 -18.96
CA ILE A 804 19.74 28.76 -19.12
C ILE A 804 20.33 29.87 -19.99
N VAL A 805 19.61 30.21 -21.06
CA VAL A 805 20.11 31.09 -22.13
C VAL A 805 19.06 32.11 -22.57
N SER A 806 19.52 33.12 -23.30
CA SER A 806 18.63 34.10 -23.92
C SER A 806 17.91 33.52 -25.15
N LYS A 807 16.75 34.11 -25.47
CA LYS A 807 15.93 33.72 -26.63
C LYS A 807 16.68 33.77 -27.97
N ASN A 808 17.69 34.63 -28.11
CA ASN A 808 18.43 34.82 -29.37
C ASN A 808 19.02 33.51 -29.90
N ILE A 809 19.48 32.61 -29.02
CA ILE A 809 20.01 31.29 -29.42
C ILE A 809 18.97 30.44 -30.17
N ALA A 810 17.70 30.54 -29.76
CA ALA A 810 16.60 29.82 -30.42
C ALA A 810 16.18 30.46 -31.74
N ILE A 811 16.42 31.76 -31.93
CA ILE A 811 16.17 32.44 -33.21
C ILE A 811 17.24 32.04 -34.24
N ASP A 812 18.51 31.97 -33.82
CA ASP A 812 19.62 31.60 -34.69
C ASP A 812 19.63 30.11 -35.04
N SER A 813 19.15 29.26 -34.13
CA SER A 813 19.05 27.80 -34.33
C SER A 813 17.70 27.26 -33.82
N PRO A 814 16.61 27.42 -34.59
CA PRO A 814 15.26 27.05 -34.19
C PRO A 814 15.12 25.58 -33.78
N PRO A 815 14.57 25.29 -32.59
CA PRO A 815 14.31 23.93 -32.13
C PRO A 815 13.06 23.33 -32.82
N ASP A 816 12.97 22.00 -32.88
CA ASP A 816 11.75 21.34 -33.33
C ASP A 816 10.60 21.50 -32.31
N SER A 817 10.93 21.41 -31.01
CA SER A 817 9.96 21.44 -29.92
C SER A 817 10.44 22.27 -28.74
N ILE A 818 9.53 23.06 -28.19
CA ILE A 818 9.72 23.93 -27.04
C ILE A 818 8.78 23.45 -25.94
N ILE A 819 9.35 22.88 -24.88
CA ILE A 819 8.62 22.50 -23.68
C ILE A 819 8.46 23.74 -22.80
N VAL A 820 7.24 24.22 -22.63
CA VAL A 820 6.97 25.36 -21.76
C VAL A 820 6.93 24.88 -20.31
N LEU A 821 8.00 25.15 -19.57
CA LEU A 821 8.16 24.76 -18.18
C LEU A 821 7.44 25.77 -17.25
N ALA A 822 7.31 27.03 -17.69
CA ALA A 822 6.43 28.03 -17.09
C ALA A 822 4.98 27.85 -17.56
N TRP A 823 4.42 26.66 -17.37
CA TRP A 823 3.15 26.21 -17.95
C TRP A 823 1.94 27.07 -17.57
N ASN A 824 1.95 27.73 -16.40
CA ASN A 824 0.92 28.71 -16.01
C ASN A 824 0.76 29.83 -17.05
N PHE A 825 1.85 30.13 -17.76
CA PHE A 825 1.92 31.15 -18.79
C PHE A 825 1.95 30.56 -20.20
N PHE A 826 1.57 29.29 -20.40
CA PHE A 826 1.66 28.61 -21.70
C PHE A 826 1.05 29.42 -22.84
N ASN A 827 -0.20 29.89 -22.67
CA ASN A 827 -0.90 30.66 -23.69
C ASN A 827 -0.23 32.01 -23.94
N TYR A 828 0.23 32.68 -22.89
CA TYR A 828 0.93 33.97 -22.98
C TYR A 828 2.29 33.84 -23.68
N ILE A 829 3.11 32.87 -23.26
CA ILE A 829 4.42 32.56 -23.87
C ILE A 829 4.23 32.21 -25.34
N LYS A 830 3.28 31.33 -25.66
CA LYS A 830 2.99 30.96 -27.06
C LYS A 830 2.51 32.16 -27.88
N LYS A 831 1.67 33.04 -27.31
CA LYS A 831 1.18 34.25 -27.97
C LYS A 831 2.31 35.24 -28.27
N ASN A 832 3.24 35.44 -27.34
CA ASN A 832 4.34 36.41 -27.48
C ASN A 832 5.53 35.91 -28.29
N ASN A 833 5.56 34.62 -28.63
CA ASN A 833 6.63 33.99 -29.41
C ASN A 833 6.16 33.53 -30.81
N GLN A 834 5.42 34.40 -31.53
CA GLN A 834 4.94 34.12 -32.90
C GLN A 834 6.06 33.94 -33.91
N ASP A 835 7.20 34.58 -33.69
CA ASP A 835 8.42 34.41 -34.48
C ASP A 835 8.89 32.94 -34.49
N LEU A 836 8.99 32.31 -33.31
CA LEU A 836 9.37 30.89 -33.19
C LEU A 836 8.31 29.95 -33.79
N LEU A 837 7.02 30.29 -33.66
CA LEU A 837 5.94 29.53 -34.32
C LEU A 837 6.05 29.59 -35.85
N LYS A 838 6.34 30.77 -36.42
CA LYS A 838 6.55 30.95 -37.87
C LYS A 838 7.78 30.21 -38.38
N MET A 839 8.77 29.98 -37.53
CA MET A 839 9.95 29.16 -37.81
C MET A 839 9.70 27.64 -37.70
N GLY A 840 8.47 27.23 -37.35
CA GLY A 840 8.06 25.83 -37.29
C GLY A 840 8.23 25.17 -35.91
N CYS A 841 8.65 25.92 -34.88
CA CYS A 841 8.79 25.39 -33.53
C CYS A 841 7.43 25.00 -32.93
N LYS A 842 7.34 23.81 -32.32
CA LYS A 842 6.13 23.34 -31.65
C LYS A 842 6.18 23.59 -30.15
N PHE A 843 5.22 24.33 -29.61
CA PHE A 843 5.08 24.54 -28.17
C PHE A 843 4.27 23.40 -27.55
N ILE A 844 4.83 22.74 -26.53
CA ILE A 844 4.21 21.62 -25.81
C ILE A 844 4.30 21.83 -24.30
N THR A 845 3.47 21.12 -23.55
CA THR A 845 3.46 21.11 -22.08
C THR A 845 3.70 19.70 -21.56
N LEU A 846 4.28 19.60 -20.37
CA LEU A 846 4.39 18.32 -19.64
C LEU A 846 3.16 18.06 -18.75
N ASN A 847 2.25 19.03 -18.62
CA ASN A 847 1.08 18.99 -17.73
C ASN A 847 -0.22 18.49 -18.38
N SER A 848 -0.14 17.73 -19.48
CA SER A 848 -1.34 17.20 -20.17
C SER A 848 -2.01 16.07 -19.41
#